data_AF-A0A497CI64-F1
#
_entry.id   AF-A0A497CI64-F1
#
_cell.length_a   1.000
_cell.length_b   1.000
_cell.length_c   1.000
_cell.angle_alpha   90.00
_cell.angle_beta   90.00
_cell.angle_gamma   90.00
#
_symmetry.space_group_name_H-M   'P 1'
#
loop_
_entity.id
_entity.type
_entity.pdbx_description
1 polymer ?
#
loop_
_entity_poly.entity_id
_entity_poly.type
_entity_poly.pdbx_seq_one_letter_code
_entity_poly.pdbx_strand_id
1 'polypeptide(L)'
;MKKVISLVMLFCITFLSAQEFSMDLVKNMKPRNIGPGGMSGRVTAIDVVHSNPDIMYVGTASGGLWKSNSGGITWKPIFDKEVTASIGAVAIQQSNPSVIWVGTGEGNPRNSLNGGYGIYKTLDGGKNWIAMGLEKTRHIHRVIIDPTNPDVVYVGAIGSPWGIHPERGVYKTTNGGETWEKILFVNNKTGVGDLVMDPTNPNKLIAAMWEHKRDPWFFKSGGEGSGLHITHDGGSTWKKITDEDGFPKGDLGRIGVAIAPNKPNIIYALVEAKKNGLYKSVDGGVKWKKVNDKMSEIGNRPFYYAEIYVDPENENRVYSIYTYVNVSEDAGKKFTRLMPAYGVSNGIHPDHHAWWIHPTNGQFMIDGNDGGLNITKDGGKTWRFIGNLPVAQFYHISVDNEYPYNVYGGMQDNGSWRGPAYVWRAQGIRNSYWQEISFGDGFDVVPDRDDSRYGWTMSQQGFVSRYDWQTGNNYIVRPTHPDANVKLRFNWNSAINIDPFNNSTIYFGSQFVHKSTDKGLTWQIISEDLTTNDPEKLKQSESGGLTMDATGAENHCTILVIEPSPLEKDMFWISTDDGRVHITQNGGATYTDVSKNIKGLPTGSWIPQIKASNKNKGEALLIANDYRRFNYTPYAYRTKDYGKTWKRIVNANDVESFALSIVEDIEEPNLMFLGTDDGLYISINAGQKWTKWTEGFPTVSVKDLVIQAREHDLVIGTFGRAAWVLDDIRPLRAIAKNSQVLNAKLELFSPPTAYQAAYQQPTGSRFGGDALYNGKNRGRGAQLSYYVTIDKKEEDKKKDDDDEKDKDDSEKDENKVKWDSLTMKIYDGERLIRTLKQKAPKENGVHKWTWRMNEKGGDRPSRTIRKRTREPSGARVKPGTYKVVINFGDQTSEEMITVKSDPRFTISTSAINETYDVSKEIQSLRQAAADAVKQLVESKNIATDYSKKLAKLDKKQYKEQIKASKDIVKKIDKVIAIYLGKEDKRQGITRNPEVNVNQRIRNASFYAGSRPYGLTTTEKTLIKHAKDAVKEALDKTNTFFNEEWKPYQATMEELNTNPFKEIKSFKID
;
A
#
# COMPACT_ATOMS: atom_id res chain seq x y z
N MET A 1 -59.62 1.29 39.89
CA MET A 1 -58.43 1.95 39.29
C MET A 1 -57.11 1.32 39.76
N LYS A 2 -56.90 -0.01 39.56
CA LYS A 2 -55.64 -0.69 39.93
C LYS A 2 -55.11 -1.65 38.85
N LYS A 3 -55.57 -1.51 37.60
CA LYS A 3 -55.11 -2.32 36.44
C LYS A 3 -54.54 -1.50 35.28
N VAL A 4 -54.42 -0.18 35.41
CA VAL A 4 -53.90 0.69 34.33
C VAL A 4 -52.46 1.16 34.59
N ILE A 5 -51.94 1.03 35.82
CA ILE A 5 -50.59 1.47 36.17
C ILE A 5 -49.52 0.40 35.85
N SER A 6 -49.88 -0.88 35.76
CA SER A 6 -48.94 -1.95 35.38
C SER A 6 -48.67 -2.06 33.87
N LEU A 7 -49.48 -1.42 33.01
CA LEU A 7 -49.26 -1.46 31.56
C LEU A 7 -48.34 -0.33 31.06
N VAL A 8 -48.14 0.73 31.85
CA VAL A 8 -47.29 1.88 31.47
C VAL A 8 -45.84 1.71 31.92
N MET A 9 -45.55 0.84 32.89
CA MET A 9 -44.17 0.48 33.25
C MET A 9 -43.49 -0.55 32.31
N LEU A 10 -44.22 -1.13 31.34
CA LEU A 10 -43.64 -2.08 30.38
C LEU A 10 -43.11 -1.42 29.08
N PHE A 11 -43.23 -0.10 28.93
CA PHE A 11 -42.81 0.64 27.72
C PHE A 11 -41.70 1.66 27.95
N CYS A 12 -40.99 1.59 29.08
CA CYS A 12 -39.64 2.17 29.19
C CYS A 12 -38.60 1.12 28.81
N ILE A 13 -38.66 0.63 27.56
CA ILE A 13 -37.47 0.05 26.94
C ILE A 13 -36.58 1.25 26.67
N THR A 14 -35.63 1.48 27.58
CA THR A 14 -34.44 2.28 27.26
C THR A 14 -33.85 1.64 26.00
N PHE A 15 -34.01 2.28 24.85
CA PHE A 15 -33.20 2.00 23.69
C PHE A 15 -31.76 2.34 24.09
N LEU A 16 -31.06 1.35 24.64
CA LEU A 16 -29.60 1.35 24.68
C LEU A 16 -29.18 1.34 23.21
N SER A 17 -29.00 2.53 22.63
CA SER A 17 -28.33 2.67 21.33
C SER A 17 -26.89 2.20 21.52
N ALA A 18 -26.64 0.92 21.22
CA ALA A 18 -25.29 0.43 21.05
C ALA A 18 -24.59 1.31 20.00
N GLN A 19 -23.35 1.70 20.27
CA GLN A 19 -22.60 2.50 19.33
C GLN A 19 -22.50 1.77 17.98
N GLU A 20 -22.99 2.40 16.91
CA GLU A 20 -22.82 1.84 15.56
C GLU A 20 -21.34 1.89 15.14
N PHE A 21 -20.92 0.88 14.37
CA PHE A 21 -19.59 0.85 13.80
C PHE A 21 -19.38 2.02 12.83
N SER A 22 -18.26 2.73 12.98
CA SER A 22 -17.82 3.79 12.08
C SER A 22 -16.31 3.72 11.85
N MET A 23 -15.84 4.36 10.78
CA MET A 23 -14.41 4.39 10.44
C MET A 23 -13.54 5.09 11.50
N ASP A 24 -14.11 6.06 12.23
CA ASP A 24 -13.42 6.74 13.34
C ASP A 24 -12.91 5.77 14.41
N LEU A 25 -13.63 4.65 14.63
CA LEU A 25 -13.27 3.65 15.63
C LEU A 25 -12.04 2.83 15.22
N VAL A 26 -11.71 2.78 13.94
CA VAL A 26 -10.62 1.95 13.39
C VAL A 26 -9.54 2.75 12.68
N LYS A 27 -9.53 4.08 12.81
CA LYS A 27 -8.54 4.97 12.15
C LYS A 27 -7.07 4.69 12.46
N ASN A 28 -6.77 4.00 13.56
CA ASN A 28 -5.41 3.59 13.90
C ASN A 28 -5.03 2.20 13.35
N MET A 29 -5.97 1.49 12.70
CA MET A 29 -5.75 0.22 12.01
C MET A 29 -5.40 0.44 10.54
N LYS A 30 -4.41 1.29 10.25
CA LYS A 30 -4.11 1.68 8.85
C LYS A 30 -3.46 0.54 8.06
N PRO A 31 -4.02 0.16 6.89
CA PRO A 31 -3.33 -0.72 5.95
C PRO A 31 -1.95 -0.15 5.55
N ARG A 32 -0.98 -1.03 5.31
CA ARG A 32 0.38 -0.67 4.89
C ARG A 32 0.58 -1.03 3.43
N ASN A 33 0.99 -0.07 2.60
CA ASN A 33 1.51 -0.37 1.27
C ASN A 33 2.87 -1.08 1.40
N ILE A 34 2.97 -2.27 0.85
CA ILE A 34 4.17 -3.12 0.89
C ILE A 34 4.97 -3.11 -0.42
N GLY A 35 4.45 -2.44 -1.45
CA GLY A 35 5.02 -2.39 -2.80
C GLY A 35 4.55 -3.53 -3.71
N PRO A 36 5.29 -3.82 -4.80
CA PRO A 36 6.55 -3.17 -5.17
C PRO A 36 6.35 -1.74 -5.71
N GLY A 37 7.40 -0.92 -5.61
CA GLY A 37 7.51 0.35 -6.35
C GLY A 37 8.45 0.27 -7.56
N GLY A 38 9.15 -0.86 -7.73
CA GLY A 38 10.26 -1.02 -8.68
C GLY A 38 9.85 -1.44 -10.09
N MET A 39 8.63 -1.92 -10.27
CA MET A 39 8.04 -2.16 -11.60
C MET A 39 7.08 -1.03 -11.99
N SER A 40 6.63 -0.22 -11.03
CA SER A 40 5.61 0.81 -11.24
C SER A 40 4.36 0.23 -11.89
N GLY A 41 3.89 0.75 -13.02
CA GLY A 41 2.59 0.44 -13.66
C GLY A 41 2.17 1.55 -14.63
N ARG A 42 1.05 1.37 -15.33
CA ARG A 42 0.63 2.22 -16.46
C ARG A 42 0.48 3.71 -16.14
N VAL A 43 1.29 4.53 -16.79
CA VAL A 43 1.23 6.00 -16.77
C VAL A 43 0.53 6.51 -18.04
N THR A 44 -0.45 7.39 -17.88
CA THR A 44 -1.37 7.81 -18.96
C THR A 44 -1.36 9.30 -19.22
N ALA A 45 -0.87 10.12 -18.30
CA ALA A 45 -0.84 11.57 -18.46
C ALA A 45 0.34 12.19 -17.71
N ILE A 46 0.99 13.18 -18.32
CA ILE A 46 2.14 13.89 -17.74
C ILE A 46 1.99 15.38 -18.05
N ASP A 47 2.18 16.23 -17.05
CA ASP A 47 2.38 17.66 -17.27
C ASP A 47 3.32 18.26 -16.21
N VAL A 48 3.99 19.35 -16.57
CA VAL A 48 5.11 19.93 -15.82
C VAL A 48 5.01 21.45 -15.82
N VAL A 49 5.42 22.08 -14.72
CA VAL A 49 5.53 23.54 -14.66
C VAL A 49 6.71 23.99 -15.50
N HIS A 50 6.47 24.72 -16.59
CA HIS A 50 7.51 25.07 -17.56
C HIS A 50 8.63 25.93 -16.94
N SER A 51 8.27 26.90 -16.08
CA SER A 51 9.23 27.79 -15.43
C SER A 51 10.04 27.12 -14.30
N ASN A 52 9.54 26.01 -13.76
CA ASN A 52 10.23 25.22 -12.73
C ASN A 52 9.91 23.73 -12.90
N PRO A 53 10.65 23.04 -13.78
CA PRO A 53 10.35 21.66 -14.11
C PRO A 53 10.61 20.62 -13.00
N ASP A 54 11.10 21.05 -11.83
CA ASP A 54 11.12 20.18 -10.65
C ASP A 54 9.71 19.90 -10.11
N ILE A 55 8.73 20.71 -10.49
CA ILE A 55 7.31 20.54 -10.20
C ILE A 55 6.64 19.83 -11.38
N MET A 56 6.31 18.55 -11.17
CA MET A 56 5.77 17.66 -12.21
C MET A 56 4.60 16.85 -11.65
N TYR A 57 3.67 16.53 -12.53
CA TYR A 57 2.46 15.79 -12.22
C TYR A 57 2.32 14.61 -13.18
N VAL A 58 1.96 13.45 -12.61
CA VAL A 58 1.85 12.19 -13.33
C VAL A 58 0.53 11.53 -12.97
N GLY A 59 -0.33 11.38 -13.97
CA GLY A 59 -1.57 10.64 -13.89
C GLY A 59 -1.36 9.19 -14.33
N THR A 60 -1.94 8.27 -13.58
CA THR A 60 -1.87 6.83 -13.90
C THR A 60 -3.25 6.27 -14.25
N ALA A 61 -3.26 5.14 -14.95
CA ALA A 61 -4.49 4.53 -15.46
C ALA A 61 -5.53 4.21 -14.37
N SER A 62 -5.07 3.90 -13.16
CA SER A 62 -5.93 3.47 -12.04
C SER A 62 -5.35 3.76 -10.65
N GLY A 63 -4.27 4.53 -10.54
CA GLY A 63 -3.51 4.78 -9.31
C GLY A 63 -3.46 6.25 -8.85
N GLY A 64 -4.26 7.12 -9.45
CA GLY A 64 -4.43 8.52 -9.10
C GLY A 64 -3.39 9.45 -9.71
N LEU A 65 -3.43 10.72 -9.28
CA LEU A 65 -2.48 11.76 -9.67
C LEU A 65 -1.37 11.89 -8.63
N TRP A 66 -0.13 11.95 -9.10
CA TRP A 66 1.08 12.07 -8.29
C TRP A 66 1.82 13.37 -8.60
N LYS A 67 2.40 13.99 -7.56
CA LYS A 67 3.18 15.22 -7.66
C LYS A 67 4.61 15.03 -7.15
N SER A 68 5.58 15.56 -7.89
CA SER A 68 6.94 15.81 -7.40
C SER A 68 7.18 17.31 -7.27
N ASN A 69 8.03 17.70 -6.32
CA ASN A 69 8.60 19.06 -6.23
C ASN A 69 10.14 19.01 -6.22
N SER A 70 10.71 17.90 -6.73
CA SER A 70 12.13 17.56 -6.59
C SER A 70 12.69 16.94 -7.86
N GLY A 71 12.13 17.28 -9.03
CA GLY A 71 12.59 16.74 -10.32
C GLY A 71 12.46 15.21 -10.42
N GLY A 72 11.45 14.63 -9.79
CA GLY A 72 11.20 13.18 -9.80
C GLY A 72 11.95 12.36 -8.75
N ILE A 73 12.66 12.98 -7.78
CA ILE A 73 13.30 12.26 -6.67
C ILE A 73 12.25 11.67 -5.70
N THR A 74 11.24 12.45 -5.30
CA THR A 74 10.14 12.01 -4.44
C THR A 74 8.79 12.30 -5.06
N TRP A 75 7.80 11.47 -4.74
CA TRP A 75 6.45 11.55 -5.28
C TRP A 75 5.43 11.45 -4.16
N LYS A 76 4.36 12.23 -4.26
CA LYS A 76 3.23 12.20 -3.33
C LYS A 76 1.93 12.06 -4.11
N PRO A 77 1.02 11.17 -3.70
CA PRO A 77 -0.30 11.12 -4.28
C PRO A 77 -1.12 12.32 -3.79
N ILE A 78 -1.91 12.91 -4.68
CA ILE A 78 -2.70 14.12 -4.41
C ILE A 78 -4.17 13.98 -4.83
N PHE A 79 -4.62 12.78 -5.20
CA PHE A 79 -5.98 12.50 -5.70
C PHE A 79 -6.58 11.24 -5.05
N ASP A 80 -6.24 10.98 -3.77
CA ASP A 80 -6.57 9.73 -3.08
C ASP A 80 -8.01 9.70 -2.51
N LYS A 81 -8.75 10.81 -2.56
CA LYS A 81 -10.07 10.98 -1.92
C LYS A 81 -11.24 11.16 -2.89
N GLU A 82 -10.94 11.33 -4.17
CA GLU A 82 -11.98 11.54 -5.18
C GLU A 82 -12.64 10.20 -5.55
N VAL A 83 -13.74 10.25 -6.30
CA VAL A 83 -14.58 9.07 -6.62
C VAL A 83 -13.84 8.01 -7.43
N THR A 84 -12.80 8.40 -8.18
CA THR A 84 -11.99 7.49 -9.01
C THR A 84 -10.52 7.84 -8.94
N ALA A 85 -9.68 6.84 -9.17
CA ALA A 85 -8.25 6.98 -9.32
C ALA A 85 -7.77 6.94 -10.78
N SER A 86 -8.67 6.73 -11.74
CA SER A 86 -8.30 6.68 -13.16
C SER A 86 -8.08 8.07 -13.73
N ILE A 87 -6.87 8.37 -14.18
CA ILE A 87 -6.51 9.66 -14.79
C ILE A 87 -6.31 9.46 -16.30
N GLY A 88 -6.97 10.26 -17.11
CA GLY A 88 -6.81 10.26 -18.57
C GLY A 88 -6.12 11.51 -19.12
N ALA A 89 -6.17 12.63 -18.40
CA ALA A 89 -5.49 13.86 -18.78
C ALA A 89 -5.16 14.73 -17.56
N VAL A 90 -4.06 15.47 -17.64
CA VAL A 90 -3.70 16.51 -16.67
C VAL A 90 -3.24 17.76 -17.44
N ALA A 91 -3.70 18.93 -17.01
CA ALA A 91 -3.29 20.21 -17.59
C ALA A 91 -3.07 21.25 -16.47
N ILE A 92 -1.88 21.82 -16.43
CA ILE A 92 -1.47 22.84 -15.47
C ILE A 92 -1.65 24.21 -16.12
N GLN A 93 -2.30 25.13 -15.41
CA GLN A 93 -2.33 26.51 -15.84
C GLN A 93 -0.94 27.12 -15.67
N GLN A 94 -0.20 27.31 -16.76
CA GLN A 94 1.20 27.76 -16.70
C GLN A 94 1.35 29.18 -16.12
N SER A 95 0.32 30.05 -16.26
CA SER A 95 0.33 31.39 -15.64
C SER A 95 0.08 31.37 -14.12
N ASN A 96 -0.50 30.29 -13.58
CA ASN A 96 -0.66 30.04 -12.15
C ASN A 96 -0.66 28.53 -11.86
N PRO A 97 0.51 27.93 -11.59
CA PRO A 97 0.64 26.48 -11.39
C PRO A 97 -0.07 25.89 -10.15
N SER A 98 -0.78 26.72 -9.37
CA SER A 98 -1.70 26.25 -8.33
C SER A 98 -3.02 25.75 -8.92
N VAL A 99 -3.38 26.18 -10.14
CA VAL A 99 -4.58 25.73 -10.85
C VAL A 99 -4.24 24.57 -11.77
N ILE A 100 -4.92 23.44 -11.56
CA ILE A 100 -4.71 22.21 -12.33
C ILE A 100 -6.06 21.62 -12.67
N TRP A 101 -6.18 21.15 -13.90
CA TRP A 101 -7.33 20.42 -14.42
C TRP A 101 -6.98 18.96 -14.62
N VAL A 102 -7.91 18.09 -14.25
CA VAL A 102 -7.76 16.64 -14.36
C VAL A 102 -8.97 16.07 -15.09
N GLY A 103 -8.71 15.40 -16.21
CA GLY A 103 -9.68 14.52 -16.86
C GLY A 103 -9.54 13.11 -16.32
N THR A 104 -10.64 12.55 -15.82
CA THR A 104 -10.64 11.18 -15.28
C THR A 104 -11.09 10.15 -16.32
N GLY A 105 -10.60 8.91 -16.16
CA GLY A 105 -10.83 7.80 -17.10
C GLY A 105 -9.88 7.85 -18.29
N GLU A 106 -8.99 6.86 -18.41
CA GLU A 106 -7.97 6.86 -19.48
C GLU A 106 -8.57 6.79 -20.88
N GLY A 107 -7.89 7.41 -21.86
CA GLY A 107 -8.33 7.48 -23.25
C GLY A 107 -7.80 6.36 -24.16
N ASN A 108 -7.31 5.28 -23.57
CA ASN A 108 -6.78 4.09 -24.24
C ASN A 108 -7.79 2.94 -24.08
N PRO A 109 -8.71 2.72 -25.03
CA PRO A 109 -9.80 1.77 -24.87
C PRO A 109 -9.31 0.32 -25.00
N ARG A 110 -8.65 -0.20 -23.95
CA ARG A 110 -8.23 -1.60 -23.81
C ARG A 110 -9.21 -2.38 -22.91
N ASN A 111 -9.20 -3.71 -22.96
CA ASN A 111 -10.09 -4.55 -22.15
C ASN A 111 -9.86 -4.42 -20.62
N SER A 112 -8.69 -3.91 -20.21
CA SER A 112 -8.27 -3.68 -18.84
C SER A 112 -8.45 -2.22 -18.36
N LEU A 113 -9.23 -1.38 -19.08
CA LEU A 113 -9.39 0.03 -18.72
C LEU A 113 -10.31 0.27 -17.50
N ASN A 114 -9.99 1.29 -16.70
CA ASN A 114 -10.83 1.78 -15.60
C ASN A 114 -11.61 3.04 -16.01
N GLY A 115 -12.81 3.21 -15.45
CA GLY A 115 -13.69 4.34 -15.75
C GLY A 115 -13.41 5.58 -14.90
N GLY A 116 -13.67 6.74 -15.48
CA GLY A 116 -13.62 8.05 -14.87
C GLY A 116 -14.98 8.63 -14.46
N TYR A 117 -14.95 9.77 -13.77
CA TYR A 117 -16.08 10.54 -13.30
C TYR A 117 -15.89 12.03 -13.62
N GLY A 118 -15.63 12.36 -14.90
CA GLY A 118 -15.62 13.74 -15.40
C GLY A 118 -14.32 14.51 -15.15
N ILE A 119 -14.46 15.83 -15.07
CA ILE A 119 -13.36 16.78 -14.87
C ILE A 119 -13.28 17.21 -13.40
N TYR A 120 -12.07 17.34 -12.89
CA TYR A 120 -11.78 17.96 -11.59
C TYR A 120 -10.84 19.15 -11.76
N LYS A 121 -11.00 20.15 -10.89
CA LYS A 121 -10.15 21.35 -10.81
C LYS A 121 -9.64 21.53 -9.39
N THR A 122 -8.38 21.89 -9.24
CA THR A 122 -7.81 22.38 -7.97
C THR A 122 -7.38 23.83 -8.13
N LEU A 123 -7.41 24.59 -7.04
CA LEU A 123 -6.93 25.97 -6.97
C LEU A 123 -5.71 26.14 -6.05
N ASP A 124 -5.28 25.07 -5.38
CA ASP A 124 -4.25 25.08 -4.33
C ASP A 124 -3.14 24.05 -4.55
N GLY A 125 -2.92 23.68 -5.81
CA GLY A 125 -1.86 22.78 -6.22
C GLY A 125 -2.09 21.32 -5.82
N GLY A 126 -3.36 20.91 -5.75
CA GLY A 126 -3.80 19.53 -5.52
C GLY A 126 -4.09 19.17 -4.07
N LYS A 127 -4.33 20.14 -3.18
CA LYS A 127 -4.74 19.83 -1.79
C LYS A 127 -6.23 19.58 -1.69
N ASN A 128 -7.02 20.34 -2.47
CA ASN A 128 -8.46 20.18 -2.59
C ASN A 128 -8.87 20.14 -4.07
N TRP A 129 -9.91 19.37 -4.37
CA TRP A 129 -10.46 19.21 -5.72
C TRP A 129 -11.94 19.57 -5.76
N ILE A 130 -12.35 20.12 -6.89
CA ILE A 130 -13.72 20.52 -7.19
C ILE A 130 -14.13 19.73 -8.42
N ALA A 131 -15.24 19.00 -8.34
CA ALA A 131 -15.84 18.35 -9.50
C ALA A 131 -16.43 19.43 -10.43
N MET A 132 -16.11 19.37 -11.71
CA MET A 132 -16.48 20.37 -12.72
C MET A 132 -17.43 19.81 -13.79
N GLY A 133 -18.10 18.68 -13.53
CA GLY A 133 -19.06 18.07 -14.45
C GLY A 133 -18.45 17.07 -15.44
N LEU A 134 -19.25 16.69 -16.44
CA LEU A 134 -18.93 15.72 -17.50
C LEU A 134 -18.76 14.27 -17.02
N GLU A 135 -19.38 13.90 -15.90
CA GLU A 135 -19.24 12.58 -15.25
C GLU A 135 -19.70 11.44 -16.15
N LYS A 136 -20.76 11.69 -16.93
CA LYS A 136 -21.33 10.74 -17.89
C LYS A 136 -20.43 10.44 -19.09
N THR A 137 -19.39 11.25 -19.35
CA THR A 137 -18.41 10.95 -20.40
C THR A 137 -17.60 9.70 -20.09
N ARG A 138 -17.39 9.40 -18.79
CA ARG A 138 -16.58 8.31 -18.25
C ARG A 138 -15.10 8.30 -18.64
N HIS A 139 -14.70 8.84 -19.79
CA HIS A 139 -13.32 8.86 -20.25
C HIS A 139 -12.99 10.18 -20.92
N ILE A 140 -11.93 10.81 -20.45
CA ILE A 140 -11.45 12.10 -20.92
C ILE A 140 -10.00 11.94 -21.35
N HIS A 141 -9.76 12.13 -22.64
CA HIS A 141 -8.46 11.86 -23.24
C HIS A 141 -7.58 13.11 -23.35
N ARG A 142 -8.19 14.31 -23.41
CA ARG A 142 -7.49 15.58 -23.57
C ARG A 142 -8.12 16.68 -22.73
N VAL A 143 -7.29 17.53 -22.15
CA VAL A 143 -7.65 18.81 -21.53
C VAL A 143 -6.64 19.83 -22.02
N ILE A 144 -7.10 20.94 -22.61
CA ILE A 144 -6.24 22.02 -23.11
C ILE A 144 -6.74 23.34 -22.52
N ILE A 145 -5.84 24.09 -21.92
CA ILE A 145 -6.09 25.43 -21.38
C ILE A 145 -5.63 26.44 -22.42
N ASP A 146 -6.46 27.43 -22.74
CA ASP A 146 -6.04 28.53 -23.60
C ASP A 146 -4.90 29.33 -22.91
N PRO A 147 -3.74 29.49 -23.58
CA PRO A 147 -2.57 30.16 -22.99
C PRO A 147 -2.76 31.67 -22.77
N THR A 148 -3.76 32.28 -23.42
CA THR A 148 -4.05 33.72 -23.35
C THR A 148 -5.23 34.03 -22.43
N ASN A 149 -6.13 33.08 -22.20
CA ASN A 149 -7.26 33.22 -21.29
C ASN A 149 -7.55 31.90 -20.52
N PRO A 150 -7.10 31.76 -19.27
CA PRO A 150 -7.23 30.50 -18.52
C PRO A 150 -8.66 30.11 -18.13
N ASP A 151 -9.65 30.99 -18.32
CA ASP A 151 -11.07 30.64 -18.16
C ASP A 151 -11.62 29.86 -19.36
N VAL A 152 -10.89 29.85 -20.48
CA VAL A 152 -11.20 29.05 -21.66
C VAL A 152 -10.46 27.72 -21.60
N VAL A 153 -11.23 26.62 -21.49
CA VAL A 153 -10.69 25.26 -21.43
C VAL A 153 -11.46 24.36 -22.39
N TYR A 154 -10.72 23.51 -23.11
CA TYR A 154 -11.24 22.54 -24.04
C TYR A 154 -11.05 21.12 -23.49
N VAL A 155 -12.07 20.28 -23.64
CA VAL A 155 -12.07 18.90 -23.17
C VAL A 155 -12.39 17.97 -24.34
N GLY A 156 -11.49 17.02 -24.59
CA GLY A 156 -11.70 15.93 -25.53
C GLY A 156 -12.30 14.71 -24.84
N ALA A 157 -13.62 14.55 -24.91
CA ALA A 157 -14.32 13.39 -24.37
C ALA A 157 -14.33 12.25 -25.40
N ILE A 158 -13.50 11.24 -25.16
CA ILE A 158 -13.46 10.04 -25.98
C ILE A 158 -14.69 9.15 -25.74
N GLY A 159 -15.20 9.10 -24.51
CA GLY A 159 -16.32 8.26 -24.13
C GLY A 159 -15.94 6.82 -23.75
N SER A 160 -16.86 6.12 -23.08
CA SER A 160 -16.66 4.71 -22.70
C SER A 160 -16.72 3.79 -23.91
N PRO A 161 -15.71 2.96 -24.19
CA PRO A 161 -15.77 2.05 -25.34
C PRO A 161 -16.87 0.98 -25.19
N TRP A 162 -17.36 0.73 -23.97
CA TRP A 162 -18.31 -0.33 -23.65
C TRP A 162 -19.76 -0.01 -24.00
N GLY A 163 -20.07 1.21 -24.48
CA GLY A 163 -21.43 1.65 -24.74
C GLY A 163 -21.57 2.69 -25.85
N ILE A 164 -22.77 2.77 -26.41
CA ILE A 164 -23.17 3.82 -27.37
C ILE A 164 -23.90 4.89 -26.56
N HIS A 165 -23.36 6.11 -26.52
CA HIS A 165 -23.86 7.16 -25.63
C HIS A 165 -23.56 8.58 -26.17
N PRO A 166 -24.41 9.58 -25.89
CA PRO A 166 -24.34 10.90 -26.52
C PRO A 166 -23.27 11.84 -25.93
N GLU A 167 -22.63 11.49 -24.82
CA GLU A 167 -21.73 12.40 -24.09
C GLU A 167 -20.33 12.53 -24.70
N ARG A 168 -20.05 11.86 -25.81
CA ARG A 168 -18.79 12.03 -26.55
C ARG A 168 -18.71 13.40 -27.23
N GLY A 169 -17.50 13.87 -27.52
CA GLY A 169 -17.29 15.11 -28.29
C GLY A 169 -16.24 16.05 -27.71
N VAL A 170 -16.07 17.20 -28.36
CA VAL A 170 -15.27 18.32 -27.84
C VAL A 170 -16.19 19.23 -27.03
N TYR A 171 -15.80 19.48 -25.78
CA TYR A 171 -16.46 20.44 -24.91
C TYR A 171 -15.58 21.66 -24.70
N LYS A 172 -16.21 22.83 -24.51
CA LYS A 172 -15.57 24.09 -24.21
C LYS A 172 -16.25 24.74 -23.02
N THR A 173 -15.46 25.33 -22.15
CA THR A 173 -15.92 26.31 -21.15
C THR A 173 -15.25 27.64 -21.45
N THR A 174 -15.90 28.74 -21.10
CA THR A 174 -15.36 30.11 -21.19
C THR A 174 -15.48 30.87 -19.85
N ASN A 175 -15.94 30.19 -18.81
CA ASN A 175 -16.14 30.70 -17.46
C ASN A 175 -15.46 29.81 -16.41
N GLY A 176 -14.29 29.26 -16.77
CA GLY A 176 -13.46 28.52 -15.82
C GLY A 176 -14.09 27.21 -15.31
N GLY A 177 -15.02 26.63 -16.08
CA GLY A 177 -15.64 25.31 -15.87
C GLY A 177 -17.02 25.32 -15.22
N GLU A 178 -17.61 26.48 -14.94
CA GLU A 178 -18.98 26.54 -14.37
C GLU A 178 -20.01 25.94 -15.33
N THR A 179 -19.84 26.15 -16.63
CA THR A 179 -20.67 25.55 -17.68
C THR A 179 -19.84 25.03 -18.85
N TRP A 180 -20.35 23.99 -19.50
CA TRP A 180 -19.73 23.35 -20.67
C TRP A 180 -20.65 23.36 -21.88
N GLU A 181 -20.14 23.80 -23.02
CA GLU A 181 -20.78 23.72 -24.32
C GLU A 181 -20.15 22.58 -25.13
N LYS A 182 -20.97 21.73 -25.75
CA LYS A 182 -20.49 20.70 -26.69
C LYS A 182 -20.35 21.31 -28.08
N ILE A 183 -19.12 21.66 -28.47
CA ILE A 183 -18.81 22.43 -29.67
C ILE A 183 -18.47 21.56 -30.90
N LEU A 184 -18.21 20.26 -30.71
CA LEU A 184 -18.07 19.30 -31.81
C LEU A 184 -18.64 17.95 -31.40
N PHE A 185 -19.60 17.45 -32.19
CA PHE A 185 -20.24 16.16 -32.01
C PHE A 185 -20.52 15.55 -33.39
N VAL A 186 -20.21 14.26 -33.55
CA VAL A 186 -20.44 13.55 -34.82
C VAL A 186 -21.58 12.55 -34.69
N ASN A 187 -21.47 11.59 -33.76
CA ASN A 187 -22.50 10.59 -33.45
C ASN A 187 -22.22 9.94 -32.08
N ASN A 188 -23.12 9.06 -31.61
CA ASN A 188 -23.03 8.41 -30.28
C ASN A 188 -21.92 7.35 -30.12
N LYS A 189 -21.18 7.02 -31.19
CA LYS A 189 -20.03 6.09 -31.18
C LYS A 189 -18.69 6.79 -31.38
N THR A 190 -18.73 8.08 -31.72
CA THR A 190 -17.55 8.85 -32.11
C THR A 190 -17.15 9.80 -31.00
N GLY A 191 -15.93 9.64 -30.49
CA GLY A 191 -15.36 10.53 -29.49
C GLY A 191 -14.02 11.12 -29.94
N VAL A 192 -13.43 11.93 -29.07
CA VAL A 192 -12.17 12.61 -29.39
C VAL A 192 -10.99 11.67 -29.20
N GLY A 193 -10.41 11.22 -30.30
CA GLY A 193 -9.19 10.43 -30.32
C GLY A 193 -7.93 11.27 -30.12
N ASP A 194 -7.93 12.53 -30.52
CA ASP A 194 -6.84 13.45 -30.21
C ASP A 194 -7.34 14.89 -30.35
N LEU A 195 -6.69 15.82 -29.65
CA LEU A 195 -7.01 17.24 -29.69
C LEU A 195 -5.72 18.01 -29.45
N VAL A 196 -5.38 18.90 -30.37
CA VAL A 196 -4.22 19.79 -30.26
C VAL A 196 -4.61 21.22 -30.58
N MET A 197 -3.91 22.17 -29.97
CA MET A 197 -4.06 23.60 -30.16
C MET A 197 -2.76 24.17 -30.74
N ASP A 198 -2.88 25.12 -31.66
CA ASP A 198 -1.73 25.86 -32.17
C ASP A 198 -1.15 26.74 -31.02
N PRO A 199 0.13 26.56 -30.64
CA PRO A 199 0.70 27.26 -29.48
C PRO A 199 0.81 28.78 -29.68
N THR A 200 0.67 29.27 -30.91
CA THR A 200 0.73 30.69 -31.25
C THR A 200 -0.64 31.29 -31.61
N ASN A 201 -1.66 30.46 -31.79
CA ASN A 201 -3.02 30.88 -32.15
C ASN A 201 -4.06 29.97 -31.48
N PRO A 202 -4.56 30.31 -30.29
CA PRO A 202 -5.51 29.46 -29.56
C PRO A 202 -6.86 29.27 -30.26
N ASN A 203 -7.18 30.07 -31.28
CA ASN A 203 -8.37 29.86 -32.11
C ASN A 203 -8.21 28.72 -33.11
N LYS A 204 -6.98 28.27 -33.39
CA LYS A 204 -6.71 27.13 -34.27
C LYS A 204 -6.56 25.85 -33.44
N LEU A 205 -7.56 24.97 -33.54
CA LEU A 205 -7.54 23.64 -32.95
C LEU A 205 -7.75 22.57 -34.02
N ILE A 206 -7.23 21.38 -33.76
CA ILE A 206 -7.41 20.21 -34.60
C ILE A 206 -7.93 19.07 -33.73
N ALA A 207 -9.12 18.57 -34.06
CA ALA A 207 -9.76 17.47 -33.37
C ALA A 207 -9.78 16.23 -34.27
N ALA A 208 -9.18 15.14 -33.81
CA ALA A 208 -9.32 13.82 -34.39
C ALA A 208 -10.54 13.13 -33.76
N MET A 209 -11.62 13.02 -34.53
CA MET A 209 -12.82 12.30 -34.11
C MET A 209 -12.67 10.82 -34.50
N TRP A 210 -13.01 9.90 -33.59
CA TRP A 210 -12.78 8.47 -33.75
C TRP A 210 -14.00 7.64 -33.32
N GLU A 211 -14.56 6.92 -34.29
CA GLU A 211 -15.61 5.93 -34.06
C GLU A 211 -15.02 4.62 -33.53
N HIS A 212 -15.47 4.18 -32.34
CA HIS A 212 -15.02 2.91 -31.76
C HIS A 212 -16.07 2.30 -30.83
N LYS A 213 -16.06 0.98 -30.70
CA LYS A 213 -16.89 0.23 -29.74
C LYS A 213 -16.24 -1.07 -29.33
N ARG A 214 -16.38 -1.43 -28.05
CA ARG A 214 -16.06 -2.73 -27.48
C ARG A 214 -17.30 -3.45 -26.96
N ASP A 215 -17.30 -4.75 -27.18
CA ASP A 215 -18.06 -5.74 -26.44
C ASP A 215 -17.06 -6.62 -25.67
N PRO A 216 -17.50 -7.40 -24.67
CA PRO A 216 -16.59 -8.30 -23.94
C PRO A 216 -15.85 -9.31 -24.84
N TRP A 217 -16.34 -9.57 -26.06
CA TRP A 217 -15.82 -10.55 -27.02
C TRP A 217 -15.40 -9.95 -28.37
N PHE A 218 -15.45 -8.63 -28.55
CA PHE A 218 -15.15 -8.02 -29.84
C PHE A 218 -14.77 -6.54 -29.74
N PHE A 219 -13.88 -6.07 -30.60
CA PHE A 219 -13.55 -4.66 -30.76
C PHE A 219 -13.66 -4.21 -32.22
N LYS A 220 -14.21 -3.00 -32.42
CA LYS A 220 -14.26 -2.36 -33.74
C LYS A 220 -13.70 -0.94 -33.65
N SER A 221 -12.63 -0.69 -34.40
CA SER A 221 -12.07 0.65 -34.67
C SER A 221 -12.46 1.14 -36.06
N GLY A 222 -12.87 2.41 -36.15
CA GLY A 222 -13.12 3.12 -37.40
C GLY A 222 -14.54 3.01 -37.93
N GLY A 223 -14.88 3.97 -38.79
CA GLY A 223 -16.21 4.14 -39.38
C GLY A 223 -16.44 5.57 -39.88
N GLU A 224 -17.62 5.82 -40.48
CA GLU A 224 -17.99 7.09 -41.12
C GLU A 224 -17.88 8.32 -40.20
N GLY A 225 -18.06 8.12 -38.89
CA GLY A 225 -17.92 9.16 -37.89
C GLY A 225 -16.47 9.64 -37.66
N SER A 226 -15.48 8.84 -38.07
CA SER A 226 -14.07 9.19 -37.88
C SER A 226 -13.61 10.28 -38.85
N GLY A 227 -12.64 11.09 -38.42
CA GLY A 227 -12.00 12.07 -39.28
C GLY A 227 -11.34 13.22 -38.52
N LEU A 228 -10.46 13.95 -39.23
CA LEU A 228 -9.78 15.12 -38.72
C LEU A 228 -10.61 16.39 -39.00
N HIS A 229 -10.81 17.20 -37.97
CA HIS A 229 -11.56 18.45 -38.06
C HIS A 229 -10.67 19.61 -37.61
N ILE A 230 -10.65 20.70 -38.38
CA ILE A 230 -9.85 21.89 -38.08
C ILE A 230 -10.77 23.09 -37.89
N THR A 231 -10.55 23.85 -36.83
CA THR A 231 -11.18 25.15 -36.59
C THR A 231 -10.11 26.25 -36.63
N HIS A 232 -10.51 27.47 -36.98
CA HIS A 232 -9.68 28.68 -36.89
C HIS A 232 -10.38 29.79 -36.09
N ASP A 233 -11.52 29.49 -35.46
CA ASP A 233 -12.37 30.42 -34.70
C ASP A 233 -12.68 29.93 -33.28
N GLY A 234 -11.79 29.09 -32.73
CA GLY A 234 -11.89 28.61 -31.36
C GLY A 234 -13.03 27.60 -31.15
N GLY A 235 -13.48 26.94 -32.23
CA GLY A 235 -14.43 25.84 -32.22
C GLY A 235 -15.86 26.21 -32.60
N SER A 236 -16.12 27.44 -33.06
CA SER A 236 -17.44 27.85 -33.55
C SER A 236 -17.79 27.19 -34.89
N THR A 237 -16.80 27.01 -35.77
CA THR A 237 -16.93 26.24 -37.01
C THR A 237 -15.78 25.25 -37.18
N TRP A 238 -16.06 24.14 -37.87
CA TRP A 238 -15.10 23.06 -38.11
C TRP A 238 -15.12 22.63 -39.58
N LYS A 239 -13.94 22.56 -40.21
CA LYS A 239 -13.75 21.94 -41.52
C LYS A 239 -13.28 20.49 -41.33
N LYS A 240 -14.04 19.52 -41.83
CA LYS A 240 -13.60 18.11 -41.94
C LYS A 240 -12.59 17.97 -43.09
N ILE A 241 -11.48 17.29 -42.85
CA ILE A 241 -10.47 16.97 -43.86
C ILE A 241 -10.87 15.68 -44.58
N THR A 242 -10.79 15.70 -45.92
CA THR A 242 -11.23 14.61 -46.80
C THR A 242 -10.13 14.19 -47.76
N ASP A 243 -10.40 13.21 -48.63
CA ASP A 243 -9.46 12.77 -49.67
C ASP A 243 -9.14 13.86 -50.70
N GLU A 244 -10.05 14.82 -50.93
CA GLU A 244 -9.79 16.00 -51.76
C GLU A 244 -8.69 16.92 -51.18
N ASP A 245 -8.47 16.83 -49.87
CA ASP A 245 -7.40 17.54 -49.16
C ASP A 245 -6.12 16.70 -49.03
N GLY A 246 -6.11 15.45 -49.52
CA GLY A 246 -4.95 14.57 -49.56
C GLY A 246 -4.94 13.42 -48.54
N PHE A 247 -6.06 13.19 -47.83
CA PHE A 247 -6.23 12.05 -46.91
C PHE A 247 -6.62 10.74 -47.65
N PRO A 248 -6.55 9.57 -46.99
CA PRO A 248 -7.04 8.32 -47.55
C PRO A 248 -8.54 8.36 -47.88
N LYS A 249 -8.96 7.63 -48.93
CA LYS A 249 -10.37 7.36 -49.22
C LYS A 249 -10.95 6.28 -48.30
N GLY A 250 -12.26 6.37 -48.03
CA GLY A 250 -13.01 5.38 -47.25
C GLY A 250 -13.01 5.67 -45.75
N ASP A 251 -13.38 4.65 -44.96
CA ASP A 251 -13.43 4.77 -43.51
C ASP A 251 -12.04 5.04 -42.92
N LEU A 252 -12.02 5.99 -41.98
CA LEU A 252 -10.87 6.32 -41.15
C LEU A 252 -11.05 5.74 -39.75
N GLY A 253 -9.94 5.59 -39.03
CA GLY A 253 -9.90 5.08 -37.66
C GLY A 253 -9.29 6.08 -36.69
N ARG A 254 -8.50 5.59 -35.74
CA ARG A 254 -7.78 6.44 -34.79
C ARG A 254 -6.75 7.30 -35.52
N ILE A 255 -6.70 8.58 -35.20
CA ILE A 255 -5.73 9.54 -35.73
C ILE A 255 -5.03 10.22 -34.56
N GLY A 256 -3.70 10.26 -34.58
CA GLY A 256 -2.94 11.20 -33.75
C GLY A 256 -2.41 12.36 -34.59
N VAL A 257 -2.30 13.52 -33.96
CA VAL A 257 -1.97 14.77 -34.64
C VAL A 257 -0.94 15.57 -33.84
N ALA A 258 0.01 16.20 -34.53
CA ALA A 258 0.98 17.09 -33.91
C ALA A 258 1.21 18.34 -34.76
N ILE A 259 1.23 19.50 -34.12
CA ILE A 259 1.62 20.78 -34.72
C ILE A 259 3.08 21.05 -34.33
N ALA A 260 3.93 21.42 -35.29
CA ALA A 260 5.32 21.79 -34.99
C ALA A 260 5.35 23.12 -34.20
N PRO A 261 5.82 23.15 -32.93
CA PRO A 261 5.70 24.35 -32.11
C PRO A 261 6.46 25.56 -32.64
N ASN A 262 7.63 25.33 -33.23
CA ASN A 262 8.46 26.38 -33.84
C ASN A 262 7.95 26.85 -35.22
N LYS A 263 7.12 26.06 -35.91
CA LYS A 263 6.56 26.36 -37.24
C LYS A 263 5.13 25.83 -37.38
N PRO A 264 4.12 26.47 -36.79
CA PRO A 264 2.76 25.90 -36.66
C PRO A 264 1.97 25.66 -37.96
N ASN A 265 2.49 26.10 -39.12
CA ASN A 265 1.97 25.70 -40.43
C ASN A 265 2.33 24.26 -40.81
N ILE A 266 3.32 23.67 -40.14
CA ILE A 266 3.71 22.27 -40.31
C ILE A 266 2.93 21.42 -39.31
N ILE A 267 2.18 20.47 -39.84
CA ILE A 267 1.33 19.58 -39.06
C ILE A 267 1.53 18.16 -39.56
N TYR A 268 1.62 17.22 -38.64
CA TYR A 268 1.68 15.79 -38.93
C TYR A 268 0.40 15.11 -38.45
N ALA A 269 -0.05 14.09 -39.17
CA ALA A 269 -1.19 13.25 -38.79
C ALA A 269 -0.87 11.78 -39.07
N LEU A 270 -0.90 10.94 -38.03
CA LEU A 270 -0.79 9.48 -38.15
C LEU A 270 -2.21 8.92 -38.28
N VAL A 271 -2.57 8.45 -39.48
CA VAL A 271 -3.96 8.13 -39.84
C VAL A 271 -4.15 6.61 -39.95
N GLU A 272 -5.04 6.05 -39.14
CA GLU A 272 -5.60 4.71 -39.35
C GLU A 272 -6.59 4.73 -40.52
N ALA A 273 -6.41 3.82 -41.47
CA ALA A 273 -7.27 3.62 -42.63
C ALA A 273 -7.08 2.18 -43.14
N LYS A 274 -7.73 1.81 -44.26
CA LYS A 274 -7.42 0.53 -44.94
C LYS A 274 -5.92 0.31 -45.18
N LYS A 275 -5.19 1.41 -45.43
CA LYS A 275 -3.72 1.44 -45.37
C LYS A 275 -3.29 2.63 -44.52
N ASN A 276 -2.82 2.34 -43.32
CA ASN A 276 -2.33 3.33 -42.37
C ASN A 276 -1.17 4.15 -42.97
N GLY A 277 -1.05 5.42 -42.57
CA GLY A 277 0.02 6.28 -43.05
C GLY A 277 0.23 7.54 -42.22
N LEU A 278 1.45 8.06 -42.25
CA LEU A 278 1.83 9.36 -41.71
C LEU A 278 1.71 10.41 -42.82
N TYR A 279 0.96 11.47 -42.55
CA TYR A 279 0.69 12.58 -43.44
C TYR A 279 1.30 13.87 -42.88
N LYS A 280 1.73 14.74 -43.78
CA LYS A 280 2.29 16.06 -43.46
C LYS A 280 1.53 17.14 -44.23
N SER A 281 1.15 18.21 -43.55
CA SER A 281 0.75 19.49 -44.12
C SER A 281 1.84 20.53 -43.86
N VAL A 282 1.99 21.47 -44.77
CA VAL A 282 2.95 22.61 -44.67
C VAL A 282 2.25 23.97 -44.80
N ASP A 283 0.93 23.96 -44.96
CA ASP A 283 0.07 25.12 -45.22
C ASP A 283 -1.00 25.29 -44.13
N GLY A 284 -0.71 24.82 -42.91
CA GLY A 284 -1.59 24.99 -41.75
C GLY A 284 -2.78 24.03 -41.72
N GLY A 285 -2.75 22.95 -42.50
CA GLY A 285 -3.75 21.88 -42.49
C GLY A 285 -4.69 21.88 -43.69
N VAL A 286 -4.41 22.69 -44.72
CA VAL A 286 -5.25 22.82 -45.92
C VAL A 286 -5.02 21.67 -46.87
N LYS A 287 -3.76 21.34 -47.21
CA LYS A 287 -3.39 20.18 -48.02
C LYS A 287 -2.41 19.27 -47.31
N TRP A 288 -2.56 17.97 -47.56
CA TRP A 288 -1.83 16.90 -46.91
C TRP A 288 -1.14 16.01 -47.93
N LYS A 289 0.05 15.53 -47.56
CA LYS A 289 0.81 14.56 -48.35
C LYS A 289 1.27 13.42 -47.46
N LYS A 290 1.08 12.18 -47.90
CA LYS A 290 1.64 11.01 -47.22
C LYS A 290 3.16 11.04 -47.29
N VAL A 291 3.83 10.85 -46.17
CA VAL A 291 5.30 10.83 -46.06
C VAL A 291 5.85 9.47 -45.66
N ASN A 292 5.06 8.61 -45.00
CA ASN A 292 5.45 7.25 -44.62
C ASN A 292 4.21 6.34 -44.46
N ASP A 293 4.37 5.04 -44.68
CA ASP A 293 3.33 4.01 -44.46
C ASP A 293 3.90 2.68 -43.93
N LYS A 294 5.14 2.68 -43.42
CA LYS A 294 5.77 1.49 -42.85
C LYS A 294 5.40 1.34 -41.37
N MET A 295 4.53 0.40 -41.06
CA MET A 295 4.04 0.15 -39.69
C MET A 295 5.14 -0.19 -38.66
N SER A 296 6.27 -0.75 -39.11
CA SER A 296 7.42 -0.98 -38.22
C SER A 296 8.11 0.32 -37.76
N GLU A 297 7.90 1.42 -38.48
CA GLU A 297 8.48 2.74 -38.22
C GLU A 297 7.48 3.67 -37.51
N ILE A 298 6.20 3.66 -37.91
CA ILE A 298 5.16 4.60 -37.45
C ILE A 298 4.11 3.97 -36.51
N GLY A 299 4.28 2.71 -36.14
CA GLY A 299 3.35 1.97 -35.27
C GLY A 299 2.33 1.12 -36.03
N ASN A 300 1.89 0.04 -35.38
CA ASN A 300 1.07 -1.02 -35.98
C ASN A 300 -0.25 -1.30 -35.25
N ARG A 301 -0.57 -0.53 -34.19
CA ARG A 301 -1.72 -0.81 -33.31
C ARG A 301 -2.50 0.47 -32.92
N PRO A 302 -3.13 1.15 -33.90
CA PRO A 302 -3.63 2.52 -33.74
C PRO A 302 -4.62 2.72 -32.59
N PHE A 303 -5.51 1.76 -32.32
CA PHE A 303 -6.51 1.92 -31.28
C PHE A 303 -5.92 2.07 -29.87
N TYR A 304 -4.73 1.49 -29.63
CA TYR A 304 -4.06 1.49 -28.33
C TYR A 304 -2.95 2.54 -28.28
N TYR A 305 -2.29 2.79 -29.42
CA TYR A 305 -1.32 3.88 -29.57
C TYR A 305 -1.44 4.55 -30.94
N ALA A 306 -1.60 5.87 -30.94
CA ALA A 306 -1.55 6.66 -32.16
C ALA A 306 -0.86 8.01 -31.95
N GLU A 307 -0.18 8.23 -30.82
CA GLU A 307 0.36 9.55 -30.50
C GLU A 307 1.62 9.88 -31.31
N ILE A 308 1.73 11.14 -31.71
CA ILE A 308 2.88 11.70 -32.40
C ILE A 308 3.23 13.06 -31.79
N TYR A 309 4.52 13.40 -31.77
CA TYR A 309 5.01 14.67 -31.23
C TYR A 309 6.10 15.24 -32.13
N VAL A 310 6.28 16.55 -32.11
CA VAL A 310 7.33 17.26 -32.85
C VAL A 310 8.25 17.95 -31.85
N ASP A 311 9.55 17.90 -32.11
CA ASP A 311 10.55 18.60 -31.30
C ASP A 311 10.28 20.13 -31.31
N PRO A 312 10.36 20.80 -30.15
CA PRO A 312 10.06 22.24 -30.03
C PRO A 312 11.06 23.14 -30.76
N GLU A 313 12.25 22.65 -31.10
CA GLU A 313 13.34 23.40 -31.73
C GLU A 313 13.55 22.96 -33.20
N ASN A 314 13.09 21.77 -33.60
CA ASN A 314 13.23 21.22 -34.95
C ASN A 314 11.94 20.59 -35.49
N GLU A 315 11.29 21.25 -36.46
CA GLU A 315 10.04 20.79 -37.07
C GLU A 315 10.15 19.48 -37.88
N ASN A 316 11.37 19.04 -38.18
CA ASN A 316 11.64 17.81 -38.92
C ASN A 316 11.94 16.64 -37.98
N ARG A 317 12.15 16.90 -36.68
CA ARG A 317 12.28 15.85 -35.68
C ARG A 317 10.91 15.46 -35.16
N VAL A 318 10.49 14.23 -35.48
CA VAL A 318 9.15 13.71 -35.18
C VAL A 318 9.28 12.43 -34.38
N TYR A 319 8.49 12.31 -33.31
CA TYR A 319 8.42 11.13 -32.47
C TYR A 319 7.11 10.40 -32.73
N SER A 320 7.18 9.08 -32.91
CA SER A 320 6.03 8.19 -32.99
C SER A 320 6.01 7.33 -31.74
N ILE A 321 4.91 7.40 -30.98
CA ILE A 321 4.78 6.76 -29.67
C ILE A 321 3.80 5.59 -29.78
N TYR A 322 4.31 4.37 -29.60
CA TYR A 322 3.53 3.13 -29.61
C TYR A 322 4.17 2.08 -28.71
N THR A 323 4.08 0.78 -29.03
CA THR A 323 4.89 -0.27 -28.36
C THR A 323 6.37 0.11 -28.25
N TYR A 324 6.89 0.89 -29.20
CA TYR A 324 8.22 1.53 -29.09
C TYR A 324 8.09 3.05 -29.23
N VAL A 325 9.11 3.78 -28.78
CA VAL A 325 9.33 5.17 -29.18
C VAL A 325 10.33 5.23 -30.31
N ASN A 326 9.87 5.71 -31.45
CA ASN A 326 10.68 5.91 -32.64
C ASN A 326 10.85 7.40 -32.93
N VAL A 327 12.01 7.80 -33.44
CA VAL A 327 12.34 9.17 -33.82
C VAL A 327 12.76 9.24 -35.29
N SER A 328 12.26 10.25 -35.99
CA SER A 328 12.68 10.67 -37.33
C SER A 328 13.38 12.01 -37.23
N GLU A 329 14.42 12.23 -38.04
CA GLU A 329 15.11 13.53 -38.19
C GLU A 329 14.83 14.18 -39.56
N ASP A 330 14.00 13.54 -40.40
CA ASP A 330 13.79 13.87 -41.81
C ASP A 330 12.32 14.10 -42.16
N ALA A 331 11.56 14.67 -41.21
CA ALA A 331 10.14 14.98 -41.32
C ALA A 331 9.25 13.74 -41.52
N GLY A 332 9.56 12.66 -40.81
CA GLY A 332 8.77 11.44 -40.77
C GLY A 332 9.01 10.48 -41.93
N LYS A 333 9.98 10.72 -42.82
CA LYS A 333 10.25 9.85 -43.98
C LYS A 333 10.92 8.54 -43.55
N LYS A 334 11.79 8.59 -42.56
CA LYS A 334 12.45 7.42 -41.95
C LYS A 334 12.53 7.57 -40.44
N PHE A 335 12.29 6.48 -39.73
CA PHE A 335 12.44 6.42 -38.28
C PHE A 335 13.55 5.46 -37.82
N THR A 336 14.05 5.73 -36.62
CA THR A 336 14.91 4.84 -35.84
C THR A 336 14.36 4.69 -34.43
N ARG A 337 14.65 3.57 -33.77
CA ARG A 337 14.18 3.32 -32.40
C ARG A 337 14.98 4.16 -31.40
N LEU A 338 14.31 5.02 -30.64
CA LEU A 338 14.92 5.84 -29.60
C LEU A 338 15.08 5.05 -28.29
N MET A 339 14.05 4.26 -27.94
CA MET A 339 13.99 3.53 -26.67
C MET A 339 14.00 2.02 -26.93
N PRO A 340 15.11 1.31 -26.65
CA PRO A 340 15.14 -0.15 -26.71
C PRO A 340 14.43 -0.74 -25.48
N ALA A 341 13.85 -1.93 -25.63
CA ALA A 341 13.14 -2.63 -24.54
C ALA A 341 13.80 -3.96 -24.19
N TYR A 342 13.78 -4.91 -25.13
CA TYR A 342 14.24 -6.28 -24.89
C TYR A 342 15.70 -6.52 -25.31
N GLY A 343 16.37 -7.43 -24.61
CA GLY A 343 17.72 -7.92 -24.96
C GLY A 343 18.85 -6.92 -24.71
N VAL A 344 18.60 -5.86 -23.94
CA VAL A 344 19.56 -4.79 -23.64
C VAL A 344 19.60 -4.48 -22.15
N SER A 345 20.71 -3.92 -21.66
CA SER A 345 20.88 -3.56 -20.24
C SER A 345 20.32 -2.19 -19.87
N ASN A 346 20.02 -1.33 -20.84
CA ASN A 346 19.41 -0.01 -20.69
C ASN A 346 17.95 0.01 -21.20
N GLY A 347 17.31 -1.15 -21.22
CA GLY A 347 15.95 -1.30 -21.74
C GLY A 347 14.93 -0.53 -20.91
N ILE A 348 13.92 0.00 -21.59
CA ILE A 348 12.75 0.65 -20.98
C ILE A 348 11.53 -0.19 -21.36
N HIS A 349 10.61 -0.33 -20.40
CA HIS A 349 9.38 -1.08 -20.64
C HIS A 349 8.65 -0.54 -21.88
N PRO A 350 8.16 -1.41 -22.79
CA PRO A 350 7.43 -1.00 -23.99
C PRO A 350 6.03 -0.47 -23.63
N ASP A 351 5.22 -0.24 -24.66
CA ASP A 351 3.81 0.15 -24.54
C ASP A 351 3.65 1.55 -23.92
N HIS A 352 4.07 2.54 -24.73
CA HIS A 352 4.17 3.93 -24.34
C HIS A 352 2.84 4.67 -24.56
N HIS A 353 2.36 5.35 -23.52
CA HIS A 353 1.03 5.94 -23.46
C HIS A 353 1.01 7.45 -23.16
N ALA A 354 2.11 7.98 -22.62
CA ALA A 354 2.21 9.38 -22.27
C ALA A 354 3.60 9.91 -22.64
N TRP A 355 3.63 11.10 -23.22
CA TRP A 355 4.87 11.75 -23.62
C TRP A 355 4.78 13.24 -23.34
N TRP A 356 5.82 13.77 -22.70
CA TRP A 356 5.97 15.20 -22.48
C TRP A 356 7.36 15.64 -22.94
N ILE A 357 7.43 16.72 -23.70
CA ILE A 357 8.67 17.37 -24.13
C ILE A 357 8.61 18.84 -23.70
N HIS A 358 9.69 19.35 -23.10
CA HIS A 358 9.71 20.73 -22.63
C HIS A 358 9.51 21.70 -23.80
N PRO A 359 8.60 22.68 -23.74
CA PRO A 359 8.15 23.46 -24.90
C PRO A 359 9.23 24.33 -25.56
N THR A 360 10.37 24.52 -24.89
CA THR A 360 11.52 25.29 -25.40
C THR A 360 12.86 24.57 -25.22
N ASN A 361 12.86 23.27 -24.90
CA ASN A 361 14.08 22.48 -24.71
C ASN A 361 13.83 21.02 -25.07
N GLY A 362 14.08 20.65 -26.33
CA GLY A 362 13.83 19.30 -26.83
C GLY A 362 14.68 18.21 -26.17
N GLN A 363 15.69 18.58 -25.37
CA GLN A 363 16.53 17.61 -24.66
C GLN A 363 15.86 17.03 -23.40
N PHE A 364 14.87 17.74 -22.84
CA PHE A 364 14.16 17.28 -21.65
C PHE A 364 12.81 16.69 -22.04
N MET A 365 12.73 15.36 -21.88
CA MET A 365 11.50 14.59 -22.10
C MET A 365 11.17 13.71 -20.90
N ILE A 366 9.89 13.42 -20.75
CA ILE A 366 9.35 12.45 -19.80
C ILE A 366 8.45 11.50 -20.56
N ASP A 367 8.66 10.21 -20.34
CA ASP A 367 7.91 9.11 -20.94
C ASP A 367 7.12 8.37 -19.85
N GLY A 368 5.89 8.01 -20.19
CA GLY A 368 5.01 7.15 -19.41
C GLY A 368 4.55 5.95 -20.22
N ASN A 369 4.69 4.76 -19.66
CA ASN A 369 4.36 3.49 -20.30
C ASN A 369 3.75 2.50 -19.30
N ASP A 370 3.47 1.28 -19.74
CA ASP A 370 2.87 0.22 -18.92
C ASP A 370 3.75 -0.22 -17.73
N GLY A 371 5.06 0.05 -17.78
CA GLY A 371 6.01 -0.18 -16.70
C GLY A 371 6.43 1.08 -15.92
N GLY A 372 5.77 2.22 -16.10
CA GLY A 372 5.99 3.42 -15.27
C GLY A 372 6.56 4.64 -15.99
N LEU A 373 7.35 5.43 -15.25
CA LEU A 373 7.83 6.75 -15.67
C LEU A 373 9.34 6.75 -15.92
N ASN A 374 9.76 7.40 -17.01
CA ASN A 374 11.16 7.57 -17.40
C ASN A 374 11.46 9.04 -17.71
N ILE A 375 12.61 9.53 -17.26
CA ILE A 375 13.04 10.92 -17.47
C ILE A 375 14.38 10.96 -18.21
N THR A 376 14.49 11.80 -19.24
CA THR A 376 15.74 12.12 -19.93
C THR A 376 16.00 13.61 -19.94
N LYS A 377 17.28 14.02 -19.94
CA LYS A 377 17.73 15.42 -20.05
C LYS A 377 18.75 15.63 -21.17
N ASP A 378 18.93 14.64 -22.04
CA ASP A 378 19.94 14.62 -23.10
C ASP A 378 19.39 14.15 -24.46
N GLY A 379 18.09 14.36 -24.68
CA GLY A 379 17.45 14.01 -25.94
C GLY A 379 17.15 12.51 -26.10
N GLY A 380 17.06 11.77 -25.00
CA GLY A 380 16.78 10.33 -25.00
C GLY A 380 18.02 9.44 -25.18
N LYS A 381 19.23 9.99 -25.01
CA LYS A 381 20.47 9.19 -25.02
C LYS A 381 20.61 8.39 -23.73
N THR A 382 20.20 8.96 -22.60
CA THR A 382 20.08 8.28 -21.31
C THR A 382 18.74 8.53 -20.65
N TRP A 383 18.25 7.53 -19.92
CA TRP A 383 16.95 7.57 -19.25
C TRP A 383 17.10 7.13 -17.80
N ARG A 384 16.38 7.83 -16.92
CA ARG A 384 16.22 7.46 -15.51
C ARG A 384 14.83 6.92 -15.29
N PHE A 385 14.74 5.65 -14.91
CA PHE A 385 13.52 5.03 -14.42
C PHE A 385 13.17 5.48 -13.00
N ILE A 386 11.88 5.73 -12.74
CA ILE A 386 11.36 6.14 -11.44
C ILE A 386 10.82 4.94 -10.65
N GLY A 387 11.72 4.25 -9.96
CA GLY A 387 11.40 3.05 -9.16
C GLY A 387 10.81 3.30 -7.77
N ASN A 388 10.23 4.47 -7.50
CA ASN A 388 9.59 4.78 -6.21
C ASN A 388 8.14 5.26 -6.33
N LEU A 389 7.49 4.96 -7.46
CA LEU A 389 6.05 5.11 -7.69
C LEU A 389 5.36 3.74 -7.51
N PRO A 390 4.69 3.47 -6.37
CA PRO A 390 4.06 2.17 -6.10
C PRO A 390 2.68 2.05 -6.77
N VAL A 391 2.67 2.01 -8.10
CA VAL A 391 1.44 1.99 -8.92
C VAL A 391 1.17 0.66 -9.63
N ALA A 392 1.71 -0.44 -9.09
CA ALA A 392 1.51 -1.79 -9.64
C ALA A 392 0.03 -2.18 -9.71
N GLN A 393 -0.32 -2.88 -10.79
CA GLN A 393 -1.69 -3.24 -11.16
C GLN A 393 -1.93 -4.75 -11.02
N PHE A 394 -2.18 -5.23 -9.79
CA PHE A 394 -2.41 -6.65 -9.52
C PHE A 394 -3.80 -7.10 -9.97
N TYR A 395 -3.88 -8.20 -10.73
CA TYR A 395 -5.13 -8.86 -11.07
C TYR A 395 -5.66 -9.72 -9.93
N HIS A 396 -4.77 -10.51 -9.32
CA HIS A 396 -5.07 -11.47 -8.26
C HIS A 396 -3.97 -11.47 -7.22
N ILE A 397 -4.27 -11.93 -6.00
CA ILE A 397 -3.33 -11.94 -4.89
C ILE A 397 -3.38 -13.24 -4.11
N SER A 398 -2.20 -13.76 -3.73
CA SER A 398 -2.09 -14.96 -2.89
C SER A 398 -0.95 -14.83 -1.88
N VAL A 399 -0.88 -15.78 -0.95
CA VAL A 399 0.09 -15.77 0.17
C VAL A 399 0.65 -17.16 0.42
N ASP A 400 1.89 -17.22 0.92
CA ASP A 400 2.48 -18.44 1.47
C ASP A 400 2.41 -18.50 3.02
N ASN A 401 3.05 -19.52 3.58
CA ASN A 401 3.21 -19.71 5.02
C ASN A 401 4.69 -19.64 5.47
N GLU A 402 5.57 -18.97 4.73
CA GLU A 402 6.96 -18.75 5.17
C GLU A 402 7.04 -17.78 6.37
N TYR A 403 8.24 -17.64 6.96
CA TYR A 403 8.52 -16.64 8.00
C TYR A 403 9.69 -15.73 7.61
N PRO A 404 9.45 -14.41 7.45
CA PRO A 404 8.16 -13.79 7.14
C PRO A 404 7.44 -14.41 5.94
N TYR A 405 6.10 -14.31 5.88
CA TYR A 405 5.35 -14.79 4.71
C TYR A 405 5.48 -13.83 3.53
N ASN A 406 5.27 -14.38 2.34
CA ASN A 406 5.31 -13.65 1.08
C ASN A 406 3.91 -13.50 0.49
N VAL A 407 3.74 -12.39 -0.22
CA VAL A 407 2.61 -12.03 -1.04
C VAL A 407 3.03 -12.24 -2.50
N TYR A 408 2.13 -12.84 -3.27
CA TYR A 408 2.30 -13.13 -4.67
C TYR A 408 1.16 -12.52 -5.46
N GLY A 409 1.43 -12.19 -6.71
CA GLY A 409 0.38 -11.79 -7.63
C GLY A 409 0.93 -11.47 -9.00
N GLY A 410 0.07 -11.59 -9.99
CA GLY A 410 0.34 -11.18 -11.36
C GLY A 410 -0.14 -9.77 -11.65
N MET A 411 0.63 -9.06 -12.46
CA MET A 411 0.38 -7.66 -12.82
C MET A 411 0.13 -7.50 -14.32
N GLN A 412 -0.68 -6.52 -14.69
CA GLN A 412 -0.88 -6.11 -16.09
C GLN A 412 0.45 -5.78 -16.77
N ASP A 413 0.78 -6.41 -17.90
CA ASP A 413 1.99 -6.27 -18.72
C ASP A 413 3.34 -6.44 -18.00
N ASN A 414 3.32 -6.73 -16.70
CA ASN A 414 4.46 -6.59 -15.81
C ASN A 414 4.82 -7.91 -15.09
N GLY A 415 4.34 -9.07 -15.57
CA GLY A 415 4.71 -10.38 -15.07
C GLY A 415 4.08 -10.78 -13.74
N SER A 416 4.53 -11.92 -13.22
CA SER A 416 4.17 -12.45 -11.89
C SER A 416 5.27 -12.18 -10.88
N TRP A 417 4.89 -11.73 -9.69
CA TRP A 417 5.84 -11.30 -8.66
C TRP A 417 5.60 -11.98 -7.32
N ARG A 418 6.68 -12.04 -6.54
CA ARG A 418 6.71 -12.47 -5.15
C ARG A 418 7.46 -11.45 -4.30
N GLY A 419 6.96 -11.12 -3.11
CA GLY A 419 7.68 -10.30 -2.14
C GLY A 419 7.13 -10.40 -0.72
N PRO A 420 7.88 -9.96 0.30
CA PRO A 420 7.49 -10.18 1.70
C PRO A 420 6.42 -9.20 2.19
N ALA A 421 5.43 -9.68 2.96
CA ALA A 421 4.43 -8.82 3.62
C ALA A 421 5.03 -7.95 4.76
N TYR A 422 6.10 -8.46 5.38
CA TYR A 422 6.92 -7.77 6.36
C TYR A 422 8.32 -8.38 6.35
N VAL A 423 9.31 -7.66 6.88
CA VAL A 423 10.70 -8.12 6.91
C VAL A 423 11.32 -8.03 8.30
N TRP A 424 12.11 -9.03 8.67
CA TRP A 424 13.00 -8.94 9.84
C TRP A 424 14.35 -8.34 9.42
N ARG A 425 14.28 -7.07 8.99
CA ARG A 425 15.44 -6.26 8.53
C ARG A 425 15.46 -4.87 9.17
N ALA A 426 16.58 -4.15 9.06
CA ALA A 426 16.76 -2.84 9.71
C ALA A 426 15.93 -1.68 9.11
N GLN A 427 15.42 -1.81 7.88
CA GLN A 427 14.68 -0.78 7.14
C GLN A 427 13.35 -1.33 6.59
N GLY A 428 12.66 -0.53 5.77
CA GLY A 428 11.40 -0.88 5.13
C GLY A 428 11.51 -2.01 4.11
N ILE A 429 10.38 -2.33 3.47
CA ILE A 429 10.30 -3.33 2.40
C ILE A 429 10.82 -2.68 1.11
N ARG A 430 11.96 -3.12 0.59
CA ARG A 430 12.61 -2.54 -0.59
C ARG A 430 12.17 -3.25 -1.87
N ASN A 431 12.29 -2.57 -3.01
CA ASN A 431 12.10 -3.21 -4.32
C ASN A 431 12.99 -4.43 -4.52
N SER A 432 14.22 -4.40 -4.01
CA SER A 432 15.16 -5.53 -4.08
C SER A 432 14.74 -6.76 -3.28
N TYR A 433 13.60 -6.74 -2.58
CA TYR A 433 13.02 -7.91 -1.90
C TYR A 433 11.86 -8.51 -2.68
N TRP A 434 11.42 -7.83 -3.74
CA TRP A 434 10.46 -8.33 -4.70
C TRP A 434 11.21 -9.00 -5.84
N GLN A 435 10.69 -10.12 -6.33
CA GLN A 435 11.25 -10.92 -7.41
C GLN A 435 10.17 -11.20 -8.44
N GLU A 436 10.45 -10.86 -9.70
CA GLU A 436 9.67 -11.35 -10.83
C GLU A 436 9.99 -12.84 -11.02
N ILE A 437 8.96 -13.68 -11.09
CA ILE A 437 9.10 -15.13 -11.19
C ILE A 437 8.68 -15.67 -12.57
N SER A 438 7.88 -14.93 -13.33
CA SER A 438 7.46 -15.22 -14.71
C SER A 438 7.08 -13.93 -15.43
N PHE A 439 7.29 -13.85 -16.75
CA PHE A 439 6.97 -12.68 -17.59
C PHE A 439 5.57 -12.80 -18.25
N GLY A 440 5.11 -11.74 -18.92
CA GLY A 440 3.80 -11.63 -19.60
C GLY A 440 2.82 -10.72 -18.83
N ASP A 441 1.52 -10.75 -19.14
CA ASP A 441 0.53 -10.29 -18.15
C ASP A 441 0.52 -11.35 -17.08
N GLY A 442 0.84 -11.01 -15.84
CA GLY A 442 0.68 -11.95 -14.74
C GLY A 442 -0.78 -12.00 -14.32
N PHE A 443 -1.33 -13.20 -14.10
CA PHE A 443 -2.64 -13.38 -13.45
C PHE A 443 -2.50 -14.08 -12.09
N ASP A 444 -3.22 -15.19 -11.88
CA ASP A 444 -3.12 -15.97 -10.66
C ASP A 444 -1.72 -16.53 -10.48
N VAL A 445 -1.23 -16.42 -9.25
CA VAL A 445 -0.02 -17.06 -8.78
C VAL A 445 -0.41 -17.95 -7.61
N VAL A 446 -0.19 -19.26 -7.74
CA VAL A 446 -0.55 -20.24 -6.71
C VAL A 446 0.74 -20.81 -6.14
N PRO A 447 1.21 -20.40 -4.95
CA PRO A 447 2.35 -21.04 -4.32
C PRO A 447 2.00 -22.49 -3.92
N ASP A 448 2.94 -23.40 -4.13
CA ASP A 448 2.82 -24.79 -3.70
C ASP A 448 2.88 -24.85 -2.16
N ARG A 449 1.88 -25.47 -1.53
CA ARG A 449 1.77 -25.48 -0.05
C ARG A 449 2.78 -26.41 0.62
N ASP A 450 3.33 -27.38 -0.11
CA ASP A 450 4.37 -28.27 0.41
C ASP A 450 5.74 -27.58 0.41
N ASP A 451 6.03 -26.79 -0.63
CA ASP A 451 7.29 -26.06 -0.80
C ASP A 451 7.09 -24.80 -1.66
N SER A 452 7.08 -23.64 -0.99
CA SER A 452 6.92 -22.32 -1.60
C SER A 452 8.10 -21.86 -2.46
N ARG A 453 9.18 -22.66 -2.58
CA ARG A 453 10.14 -22.57 -3.70
C ARG A 453 9.44 -22.61 -5.06
N TYR A 454 8.34 -23.33 -5.09
CA TYR A 454 7.67 -23.74 -6.29
C TYR A 454 6.20 -23.28 -6.28
N GLY A 455 5.59 -23.19 -7.45
CA GLY A 455 4.14 -23.03 -7.60
C GLY A 455 3.74 -22.90 -9.08
N TRP A 456 2.61 -22.24 -9.34
CA TRP A 456 2.10 -21.97 -10.68
C TRP A 456 1.94 -20.48 -10.92
N THR A 457 2.30 -20.02 -12.11
CA THR A 457 2.09 -18.64 -12.59
C THR A 457 1.32 -18.68 -13.90
N MET A 458 0.29 -17.86 -14.00
CA MET A 458 -0.50 -17.71 -15.21
C MET A 458 -0.12 -16.47 -16.02
N SER A 459 -0.22 -16.60 -17.34
CA SER A 459 -0.21 -15.50 -18.30
C SER A 459 -1.32 -15.63 -19.34
N GLN A 460 -1.36 -14.71 -20.32
CA GLN A 460 -2.49 -14.50 -21.22
C GLN A 460 -2.94 -15.78 -21.91
N GLN A 461 -4.21 -15.85 -22.31
CA GLN A 461 -4.75 -16.99 -23.09
C GLN A 461 -4.58 -18.34 -22.38
N GLY A 462 -4.58 -18.37 -21.06
CA GLY A 462 -4.45 -19.59 -20.27
C GLY A 462 -3.08 -20.27 -20.35
N PHE A 463 -2.01 -19.52 -20.68
CA PHE A 463 -0.66 -20.02 -20.43
C PHE A 463 -0.45 -20.15 -18.93
N VAL A 464 0.07 -21.31 -18.51
CA VAL A 464 0.38 -21.60 -17.11
C VAL A 464 1.70 -22.35 -17.04
N SER A 465 2.57 -21.90 -16.15
CA SER A 465 3.90 -22.48 -15.94
C SER A 465 4.07 -22.90 -14.50
N ARG A 466 4.79 -24.02 -14.31
CA ARG A 466 5.29 -24.46 -13.01
C ARG A 466 6.61 -23.71 -12.77
N TYR A 467 6.68 -22.90 -11.72
CA TYR A 467 7.86 -22.07 -11.44
C TYR A 467 8.79 -22.66 -10.39
N ASP A 468 10.07 -22.26 -10.46
CA ASP A 468 11.08 -22.36 -9.40
C ASP A 468 11.70 -20.98 -9.18
N TRP A 469 11.32 -20.28 -8.10
CA TRP A 469 11.74 -18.89 -7.91
C TRP A 469 13.23 -18.74 -7.58
N GLN A 470 13.90 -19.82 -7.19
CA GLN A 470 15.33 -19.78 -6.86
C GLN A 470 16.23 -19.94 -8.09
N THR A 471 15.88 -20.84 -9.01
CA THR A 471 16.73 -21.16 -10.17
C THR A 471 16.21 -20.60 -11.48
N GLY A 472 14.91 -20.27 -11.57
CA GLY A 472 14.25 -19.86 -12.80
C GLY A 472 13.96 -21.01 -13.76
N ASN A 473 14.09 -22.27 -13.34
CA ASN A 473 13.77 -23.46 -14.15
C ASN A 473 12.25 -23.65 -14.32
N ASN A 474 11.62 -22.70 -15.01
CA ASN A 474 10.19 -22.69 -15.27
C ASN A 474 9.87 -23.54 -16.51
N TYR A 475 8.76 -24.29 -16.46
CA TYR A 475 8.27 -25.07 -17.61
C TYR A 475 6.75 -24.99 -17.74
N ILE A 476 6.25 -25.14 -18.96
CA ILE A 476 4.83 -25.01 -19.26
C ILE A 476 4.05 -26.25 -18.80
N VAL A 477 2.88 -26.02 -18.21
CA VAL A 477 1.93 -27.05 -17.73
C VAL A 477 0.51 -26.76 -18.22
N ARG A 478 0.38 -26.06 -19.36
CA ARG A 478 -0.91 -25.71 -19.96
C ARG A 478 -1.62 -26.97 -20.48
N PRO A 479 -2.92 -27.17 -20.17
CA PRO A 479 -3.67 -28.33 -20.67
C PRO A 479 -3.77 -28.38 -22.20
N THR A 480 -3.83 -29.60 -22.73
CA THR A 480 -4.07 -29.90 -24.15
C THR A 480 -5.28 -30.81 -24.29
N HIS A 481 -5.98 -30.73 -25.42
CA HIS A 481 -7.07 -31.64 -25.72
C HIS A 481 -6.55 -32.95 -26.34
N PRO A 482 -7.08 -34.14 -25.98
CA PRO A 482 -6.65 -35.41 -26.56
C PRO A 482 -7.03 -35.58 -28.04
N ASP A 483 -8.17 -35.01 -28.47
CA ASP A 483 -8.51 -34.84 -29.88
C ASP A 483 -7.84 -33.57 -30.44
N ALA A 484 -6.96 -33.76 -31.43
CA ALA A 484 -6.20 -32.69 -32.07
C ALA A 484 -7.07 -31.69 -32.86
N ASN A 485 -8.33 -32.03 -33.17
CA ASN A 485 -9.24 -31.15 -33.90
C ASN A 485 -10.01 -30.19 -32.98
N VAL A 486 -9.96 -30.41 -31.66
CA VAL A 486 -10.62 -29.53 -30.69
C VAL A 486 -9.64 -28.47 -30.20
N LYS A 487 -9.86 -27.24 -30.63
CA LYS A 487 -9.12 -26.08 -30.10
C LYS A 487 -9.69 -25.69 -28.73
N LEU A 488 -8.85 -25.74 -27.70
CA LEU A 488 -9.22 -25.22 -26.38
C LEU A 488 -9.33 -23.69 -26.41
N ARG A 489 -10.39 -23.17 -25.78
CA ARG A 489 -10.64 -21.74 -25.62
C ARG A 489 -10.30 -21.33 -24.20
N PHE A 490 -9.34 -20.44 -24.04
CA PHE A 490 -8.91 -19.95 -22.73
C PHE A 490 -9.20 -18.47 -22.63
N ASN A 491 -9.56 -18.01 -21.44
CA ASN A 491 -9.75 -16.59 -21.19
C ASN A 491 -8.40 -15.86 -21.24
N TRP A 492 -8.44 -14.52 -21.34
CA TRP A 492 -7.26 -13.71 -21.05
C TRP A 492 -6.73 -14.00 -19.64
N ASN A 493 -7.64 -14.10 -18.67
CA ASN A 493 -7.39 -14.47 -17.28
C ASN A 493 -8.19 -15.75 -16.95
N SER A 494 -7.60 -16.91 -17.24
CA SER A 494 -8.24 -18.23 -17.08
C SER A 494 -8.35 -18.66 -15.61
N ALA A 495 -9.25 -19.61 -15.32
CA ALA A 495 -9.37 -20.18 -13.98
C ALA A 495 -8.20 -21.11 -13.62
N ILE A 496 -7.67 -20.98 -12.40
CA ILE A 496 -6.81 -21.98 -11.73
C ILE A 496 -7.17 -22.08 -10.26
N ASN A 497 -7.13 -23.30 -9.69
CA ASN A 497 -7.23 -23.47 -8.25
C ASN A 497 -6.63 -24.82 -7.81
N ILE A 498 -6.35 -24.95 -6.52
CA ILE A 498 -5.76 -26.14 -5.90
C ILE A 498 -6.76 -26.81 -4.97
N ASP A 499 -6.80 -28.15 -4.97
CA ASP A 499 -7.65 -28.91 -4.07
C ASP A 499 -7.26 -28.65 -2.59
N PRO A 500 -8.21 -28.23 -1.73
CA PRO A 500 -7.95 -28.03 -0.30
C PRO A 500 -7.58 -29.31 0.44
N PHE A 501 -7.91 -30.49 -0.10
CA PHE A 501 -7.65 -31.80 0.51
C PHE A 501 -6.42 -32.51 -0.07
N ASN A 502 -5.87 -32.05 -1.20
CA ASN A 502 -4.69 -32.66 -1.82
C ASN A 502 -3.86 -31.63 -2.60
N ASN A 503 -2.67 -31.32 -2.09
CA ASN A 503 -1.78 -30.32 -2.70
C ASN A 503 -1.15 -30.76 -4.04
N SER A 504 -1.32 -32.02 -4.46
CA SER A 504 -0.94 -32.47 -5.81
C SER A 504 -2.05 -32.29 -6.85
N THR A 505 -3.28 -32.02 -6.42
CA THR A 505 -4.43 -31.87 -7.31
C THR A 505 -4.70 -30.41 -7.62
N ILE A 506 -4.71 -30.05 -8.91
CA ILE A 506 -5.05 -28.72 -9.38
C ILE A 506 -6.12 -28.78 -10.48
N TYR A 507 -6.88 -27.69 -10.60
CA TYR A 507 -7.91 -27.51 -11.61
C TYR A 507 -7.59 -26.32 -12.50
N PHE A 508 -7.93 -26.41 -13.79
CA PHE A 508 -7.72 -25.33 -14.75
C PHE A 508 -8.90 -25.19 -15.71
N GLY A 509 -9.22 -23.95 -16.12
CA GLY A 509 -10.39 -23.64 -16.94
C GLY A 509 -10.06 -23.24 -18.38
N SER A 510 -10.62 -23.99 -19.34
CA SER A 510 -10.84 -23.55 -20.72
C SER A 510 -12.33 -23.30 -20.93
N GLN A 511 -12.95 -23.76 -22.03
CA GLN A 511 -14.38 -24.09 -22.03
C GLN A 511 -14.73 -25.35 -21.21
N PHE A 512 -13.70 -26.13 -20.83
CA PHE A 512 -13.79 -27.36 -20.05
C PHE A 512 -13.09 -27.21 -18.70
N VAL A 513 -13.49 -28.03 -17.74
CA VAL A 513 -12.76 -28.24 -16.48
C VAL A 513 -11.67 -29.29 -16.72
N HIS A 514 -10.42 -28.89 -16.49
CA HIS A 514 -9.24 -29.76 -16.52
C HIS A 514 -8.81 -30.07 -15.10
N LYS A 515 -8.49 -31.34 -14.81
CA LYS A 515 -7.97 -31.80 -13.52
C LYS A 515 -6.61 -32.44 -13.70
N SER A 516 -5.65 -32.06 -12.88
CA SER A 516 -4.37 -32.74 -12.73
C SER A 516 -4.24 -33.25 -11.30
N THR A 517 -3.62 -34.42 -11.11
CA THR A 517 -3.31 -35.00 -9.79
C THR A 517 -1.80 -35.09 -9.51
N ASP A 518 -1.00 -34.54 -10.42
CA ASP A 518 0.46 -34.60 -10.43
C ASP A 518 1.08 -33.21 -10.63
N LYS A 519 0.47 -32.20 -9.97
CA LYS A 519 0.95 -30.81 -9.94
C LYS A 519 1.00 -30.13 -11.32
N GLY A 520 0.14 -30.55 -12.26
CA GLY A 520 -0.04 -29.97 -13.59
C GLY A 520 0.73 -30.68 -14.71
N LEU A 521 1.44 -31.77 -14.42
CA LEU A 521 2.21 -32.49 -15.45
C LEU A 521 1.32 -33.19 -16.46
N THR A 522 0.21 -33.78 -16.00
CA THR A 522 -0.80 -34.42 -16.85
C THR A 522 -2.20 -33.92 -16.50
N TRP A 523 -3.09 -33.90 -17.51
CA TRP A 523 -4.43 -33.34 -17.40
C TRP A 523 -5.49 -34.32 -17.90
N GLN A 524 -6.60 -34.40 -17.16
CA GLN A 524 -7.84 -35.05 -17.55
C GLN A 524 -8.93 -34.00 -17.73
N ILE A 525 -9.67 -34.07 -18.84
CA ILE A 525 -10.89 -33.29 -19.03
C ILE A 525 -12.01 -33.99 -18.27
N ILE A 526 -12.64 -33.29 -17.33
CA ILE A 526 -13.68 -33.84 -16.45
C ILE A 526 -15.03 -33.14 -16.61
N SER A 527 -15.24 -32.40 -17.70
CA SER A 527 -16.53 -31.79 -18.03
C SER A 527 -16.77 -31.77 -19.54
N GLU A 528 -18.03 -31.60 -19.93
CA GLU A 528 -18.40 -31.05 -21.24
C GLU A 528 -18.15 -29.54 -21.30
N ASP A 529 -18.50 -28.90 -22.41
CA ASP A 529 -18.42 -27.44 -22.55
C ASP A 529 -19.46 -26.78 -21.62
N LEU A 530 -19.00 -26.16 -20.54
CA LEU A 530 -19.86 -25.55 -19.53
C LEU A 530 -20.26 -24.11 -19.88
N THR A 531 -19.98 -23.65 -21.09
CA THR A 531 -20.24 -22.27 -21.54
C THR A 531 -21.50 -22.23 -22.40
N THR A 532 -21.87 -21.06 -22.90
CA THR A 532 -22.95 -20.92 -23.90
C THR A 532 -22.52 -21.37 -25.29
N ASN A 533 -21.22 -21.46 -25.56
CA ASN A 533 -20.63 -21.79 -26.86
C ASN A 533 -21.26 -21.01 -28.03
N ASP A 534 -21.60 -19.74 -27.79
CA ASP A 534 -22.29 -18.86 -28.74
C ASP A 534 -21.37 -18.52 -29.93
N PRO A 535 -21.66 -18.98 -31.16
CA PRO A 535 -20.79 -18.76 -32.32
C PRO A 535 -20.55 -17.28 -32.65
N GLU A 536 -21.50 -16.40 -32.34
CA GLU A 536 -21.35 -14.96 -32.59
C GLU A 536 -20.33 -14.30 -31.65
N LYS A 537 -20.08 -14.92 -30.50
CA LYS A 537 -19.06 -14.47 -29.52
C LYS A 537 -17.71 -15.16 -29.70
N LEU A 538 -17.59 -16.04 -30.70
CA LEU A 538 -16.37 -16.79 -31.02
C LEU A 538 -15.65 -16.27 -32.28
N LYS A 539 -15.91 -15.01 -32.64
CA LYS A 539 -15.34 -14.33 -33.82
C LYS A 539 -14.15 -13.42 -33.48
N GLN A 540 -13.47 -13.66 -32.36
CA GLN A 540 -12.34 -12.82 -31.91
C GLN A 540 -11.20 -12.70 -32.92
N SER A 541 -11.04 -13.64 -33.86
CA SER A 541 -10.05 -13.55 -34.95
C SER A 541 -10.35 -12.45 -35.97
N GLU A 542 -11.56 -11.88 -35.94
CA GLU A 542 -12.01 -10.80 -36.83
C GLU A 542 -12.04 -9.43 -36.10
N SER A 543 -11.61 -9.39 -34.83
CA SER A 543 -11.63 -8.19 -33.98
C SER A 543 -10.55 -7.18 -34.36
N GLY A 544 -10.87 -5.90 -34.32
CA GLY A 544 -9.92 -4.79 -34.54
C GLY A 544 -10.50 -3.66 -35.40
N GLY A 545 -11.30 -4.00 -36.41
CA GLY A 545 -11.85 -3.03 -37.37
C GLY A 545 -10.89 -2.80 -38.54
N LEU A 546 -10.52 -1.55 -38.80
CA LEU A 546 -9.63 -1.19 -39.92
C LEU A 546 -8.24 -1.81 -39.80
N THR A 547 -7.68 -1.82 -38.58
CA THR A 547 -6.47 -2.58 -38.23
C THR A 547 -6.87 -3.77 -37.35
N MET A 548 -6.50 -4.98 -37.74
CA MET A 548 -6.81 -6.19 -36.96
C MET A 548 -6.10 -6.17 -35.59
N ASP A 549 -6.83 -6.50 -34.53
CA ASP A 549 -6.34 -6.66 -33.15
C ASP A 549 -6.97 -7.92 -32.53
N ALA A 550 -6.48 -9.08 -32.97
CA ALA A 550 -6.92 -10.38 -32.50
C ALA A 550 -5.90 -10.97 -31.52
N THR A 551 -5.74 -10.35 -30.34
CA THR A 551 -4.72 -10.80 -29.36
C THR A 551 -5.20 -11.94 -28.48
N GLY A 552 -6.50 -12.24 -28.46
CA GLY A 552 -7.13 -13.18 -27.53
C GLY A 552 -7.67 -12.52 -26.25
N ALA A 553 -7.58 -11.20 -26.12
CA ALA A 553 -8.24 -10.45 -25.05
C ALA A 553 -9.77 -10.46 -25.20
N GLU A 554 -10.22 -10.70 -26.43
CA GLU A 554 -11.60 -10.85 -26.87
C GLU A 554 -12.08 -12.31 -26.84
N ASN A 555 -11.26 -13.26 -26.36
CA ASN A 555 -11.72 -14.64 -26.14
C ASN A 555 -12.90 -14.63 -25.16
N HIS A 556 -13.96 -15.37 -25.50
CA HIS A 556 -15.18 -15.46 -24.72
C HIS A 556 -15.73 -16.89 -24.74
N CYS A 557 -16.78 -17.16 -23.97
CA CYS A 557 -17.35 -18.49 -23.76
C CYS A 557 -16.25 -19.39 -23.17
N THR A 558 -15.74 -18.96 -22.02
CA THR A 558 -14.66 -19.59 -21.25
C THR A 558 -14.95 -19.59 -19.75
N ILE A 559 -14.36 -20.54 -19.03
CA ILE A 559 -14.44 -20.66 -17.57
C ILE A 559 -13.46 -19.67 -16.93
N LEU A 560 -14.01 -18.84 -16.04
CA LEU A 560 -13.27 -17.83 -15.26
C LEU A 560 -12.93 -18.30 -13.85
N VAL A 561 -13.76 -19.16 -13.25
CA VAL A 561 -13.58 -19.60 -11.86
C VAL A 561 -13.78 -21.10 -11.76
N ILE A 562 -12.89 -21.74 -11.01
CA ILE A 562 -13.09 -23.07 -10.43
C ILE A 562 -12.78 -22.91 -8.94
N GLU A 563 -13.77 -23.08 -8.07
CA GLU A 563 -13.63 -22.84 -6.63
C GLU A 563 -13.99 -24.10 -5.85
N PRO A 564 -12.98 -24.89 -5.43
CA PRO A 564 -13.19 -26.04 -4.55
C PRO A 564 -13.67 -25.67 -3.15
N SER A 565 -14.57 -26.48 -2.61
CA SER A 565 -15.03 -26.33 -1.24
C SER A 565 -13.96 -26.76 -0.24
N PRO A 566 -13.61 -25.94 0.77
CA PRO A 566 -12.72 -26.35 1.84
C PRO A 566 -13.40 -27.32 2.85
N LEU A 567 -14.71 -27.56 2.74
CA LEU A 567 -15.50 -28.36 3.69
C LEU A 567 -16.04 -29.69 3.13
N GLU A 568 -16.03 -29.85 1.81
CA GLU A 568 -16.62 -31.01 1.14
C GLU A 568 -15.71 -31.43 -0.02
N LYS A 569 -15.04 -32.56 0.16
CA LYS A 569 -14.17 -33.15 -0.87
C LYS A 569 -14.98 -33.41 -2.14
N ASP A 570 -14.35 -33.21 -3.30
CA ASP A 570 -14.94 -33.43 -4.62
C ASP A 570 -16.12 -32.48 -4.97
N MET A 571 -16.38 -31.46 -4.14
CA MET A 571 -17.35 -30.41 -4.41
C MET A 571 -16.65 -29.12 -4.85
N PHE A 572 -17.07 -28.56 -5.98
CA PHE A 572 -16.56 -27.27 -6.46
C PHE A 572 -17.56 -26.52 -7.33
N TRP A 573 -17.42 -25.19 -7.33
CA TRP A 573 -18.18 -24.25 -8.15
C TRP A 573 -17.42 -23.90 -9.41
N ILE A 574 -18.14 -23.64 -10.49
CA ILE A 574 -17.59 -23.21 -11.76
C ILE A 574 -18.39 -22.02 -12.27
N SER A 575 -17.72 -20.98 -12.78
CA SER A 575 -18.40 -19.89 -13.47
C SER A 575 -17.67 -19.39 -14.71
N THR A 576 -18.40 -18.71 -15.59
CA THR A 576 -17.95 -18.32 -16.93
C THR A 576 -18.05 -16.82 -17.19
N ASP A 577 -17.37 -16.38 -18.26
CA ASP A 577 -17.48 -15.03 -18.82
C ASP A 577 -18.82 -14.77 -19.52
N ASP A 578 -19.59 -15.81 -19.84
CA ASP A 578 -20.93 -15.71 -20.43
C ASP A 578 -22.08 -15.94 -19.44
N GLY A 579 -21.79 -15.87 -18.14
CA GLY A 579 -22.79 -15.77 -17.08
C GLY A 579 -23.42 -17.09 -16.65
N ARG A 580 -22.73 -18.22 -16.85
CA ARG A 580 -23.14 -19.52 -16.33
C ARG A 580 -22.46 -19.82 -15.00
N VAL A 581 -23.18 -20.53 -14.13
CA VAL A 581 -22.71 -21.05 -12.85
C VAL A 581 -23.13 -22.51 -12.73
N HIS A 582 -22.14 -23.37 -12.46
CA HIS A 582 -22.34 -24.80 -12.27
C HIS A 582 -21.78 -25.23 -10.90
N ILE A 583 -22.32 -26.33 -10.39
CA ILE A 583 -21.74 -27.07 -9.27
C ILE A 583 -21.55 -28.53 -9.62
N THR A 584 -20.56 -29.13 -8.98
CA THR A 584 -20.45 -30.59 -8.84
C THR A 584 -20.21 -30.94 -7.38
N GLN A 585 -20.67 -32.11 -6.96
CA GLN A 585 -20.43 -32.68 -5.62
C GLN A 585 -19.72 -34.04 -5.70
N ASN A 586 -19.34 -34.47 -6.90
CA ASN A 586 -18.81 -35.80 -7.18
C ASN A 586 -17.60 -35.75 -8.13
N GLY A 587 -16.78 -34.71 -7.99
CA GLY A 587 -15.48 -34.63 -8.62
C GLY A 587 -15.53 -34.42 -10.13
N GLY A 588 -16.65 -33.90 -10.63
CA GLY A 588 -16.89 -33.66 -12.06
C GLY A 588 -17.65 -34.78 -12.79
N ALA A 589 -18.12 -35.83 -12.10
CA ALA A 589 -18.93 -36.85 -12.76
C ALA A 589 -20.29 -36.32 -13.25
N THR A 590 -20.87 -35.36 -12.52
CA THR A 590 -22.09 -34.63 -12.94
C THR A 590 -22.00 -33.16 -12.57
N TYR A 591 -22.59 -32.29 -13.41
CA TYR A 591 -22.70 -30.85 -13.16
C TYR A 591 -24.16 -30.42 -13.12
N THR A 592 -24.50 -29.54 -12.16
CA THR A 592 -25.82 -28.89 -12.08
C THR A 592 -25.67 -27.41 -12.41
N ASP A 593 -26.37 -26.95 -13.45
CA ASP A 593 -26.47 -25.52 -13.81
C ASP A 593 -27.44 -24.81 -12.85
N VAL A 594 -26.93 -23.82 -12.11
CA VAL A 594 -27.70 -23.02 -11.15
C VAL A 594 -27.84 -21.56 -11.57
N SER A 595 -27.46 -21.22 -12.80
CA SER A 595 -27.44 -19.84 -13.32
C SER A 595 -28.83 -19.19 -13.29
N LYS A 596 -29.88 -19.94 -13.63
CA LYS A 596 -31.27 -19.44 -13.67
C LYS A 596 -31.81 -19.04 -12.29
N ASN A 597 -31.15 -19.46 -11.21
CA ASN A 597 -31.56 -19.16 -9.84
C ASN A 597 -31.04 -17.78 -9.38
N ILE A 598 -30.08 -17.19 -10.09
CA ILE A 598 -29.56 -15.85 -9.79
C ILE A 598 -30.51 -14.80 -10.37
N LYS A 599 -31.30 -14.16 -9.51
CA LYS A 599 -32.31 -13.17 -9.93
C LYS A 599 -31.74 -11.75 -9.96
N GLY A 600 -32.22 -10.94 -10.90
CA GLY A 600 -31.85 -9.52 -11.03
C GLY A 600 -30.45 -9.25 -11.61
N LEU A 601 -29.73 -10.30 -12.05
CA LEU A 601 -28.48 -10.17 -12.79
C LEU A 601 -28.77 -10.16 -14.29
N PRO A 602 -28.23 -9.20 -15.07
CA PRO A 602 -28.37 -9.19 -16.52
C PRO A 602 -27.80 -10.47 -17.16
N THR A 603 -28.55 -11.09 -18.07
CA THR A 603 -28.12 -12.32 -18.77
C THR A 603 -26.77 -12.11 -19.45
N GLY A 604 -25.84 -13.05 -19.30
CA GLY A 604 -24.50 -12.94 -19.89
C GLY A 604 -23.52 -12.03 -19.13
N SER A 605 -23.83 -11.64 -17.89
CA SER A 605 -22.87 -10.90 -17.05
C SER A 605 -21.69 -11.79 -16.71
N TRP A 606 -20.49 -11.22 -16.64
CA TRP A 606 -19.30 -11.95 -16.23
C TRP A 606 -19.40 -12.31 -14.75
N ILE A 607 -19.01 -13.54 -14.40
CA ILE A 607 -18.95 -14.01 -13.01
C ILE A 607 -17.48 -14.34 -12.70
N PRO A 608 -16.66 -13.32 -12.37
CA PRO A 608 -15.21 -13.48 -12.22
C PRO A 608 -14.77 -14.07 -10.89
N GLN A 609 -15.67 -14.21 -9.91
CA GLN A 609 -15.29 -14.71 -8.59
C GLN A 609 -16.45 -15.45 -7.92
N ILE A 610 -16.14 -16.65 -7.43
CA ILE A 610 -16.92 -17.38 -6.44
C ILE A 610 -15.95 -17.73 -5.32
N LYS A 611 -16.36 -17.54 -4.06
CA LYS A 611 -15.62 -18.01 -2.88
C LYS A 611 -16.49 -19.00 -2.12
N ALA A 612 -16.03 -20.24 -2.01
CA ALA A 612 -16.74 -21.27 -1.26
C ALA A 612 -16.57 -21.00 0.24
N SER A 613 -17.66 -21.13 0.99
CA SER A 613 -17.61 -20.82 2.41
C SER A 613 -16.80 -21.86 3.19
N ASN A 614 -16.07 -21.38 4.18
CA ASN A 614 -15.40 -22.24 5.15
C ASN A 614 -16.24 -22.49 6.42
N LYS A 615 -17.53 -22.11 6.40
CA LYS A 615 -18.47 -22.27 7.53
C LYS A 615 -19.48 -23.37 7.32
N ASN A 616 -20.15 -23.36 6.15
CA ASN A 616 -21.23 -24.30 5.85
C ASN A 616 -21.05 -24.92 4.46
N LYS A 617 -21.40 -26.20 4.35
CA LYS A 617 -21.40 -26.90 3.07
C LYS A 617 -22.46 -26.30 2.14
N GLY A 618 -22.14 -26.17 0.85
CA GLY A 618 -23.04 -25.60 -0.16
C GLY A 618 -23.25 -24.08 -0.07
N GLU A 619 -22.57 -23.40 0.85
CA GLU A 619 -22.57 -21.95 0.95
C GLU A 619 -21.44 -21.33 0.12
N ALA A 620 -21.75 -20.24 -0.59
CA ALA A 620 -20.78 -19.51 -1.39
C ALA A 620 -21.16 -18.04 -1.56
N LEU A 621 -20.13 -17.22 -1.78
CA LEU A 621 -20.25 -15.83 -2.19
C LEU A 621 -19.90 -15.71 -3.66
N LEU A 622 -20.59 -14.84 -4.39
CA LEU A 622 -20.42 -14.66 -5.83
C LEU A 622 -20.37 -13.18 -6.17
N ILE A 623 -19.38 -12.79 -6.97
CA ILE A 623 -19.28 -11.47 -7.59
C ILE A 623 -19.63 -11.61 -9.06
N ALA A 624 -20.43 -10.67 -9.56
CA ALA A 624 -20.71 -10.53 -10.98
C ALA A 624 -20.45 -9.09 -11.42
N ASN A 625 -20.07 -8.90 -12.68
CA ASN A 625 -19.87 -7.57 -13.24
C ASN A 625 -20.44 -7.44 -14.65
N ASP A 626 -20.92 -6.22 -14.94
CA ASP A 626 -21.59 -5.89 -16.19
C ASP A 626 -21.10 -4.56 -16.81
N TYR A 627 -20.02 -3.99 -16.25
CA TYR A 627 -19.51 -2.68 -16.68
C TYR A 627 -18.97 -2.70 -18.12
N ARG A 628 -18.55 -3.87 -18.61
CA ARG A 628 -18.14 -4.08 -20.01
C ARG A 628 -19.30 -4.10 -21.02
N ARG A 629 -20.53 -3.91 -20.53
CA ARG A 629 -21.74 -3.66 -21.33
C ARG A 629 -22.43 -2.37 -20.90
N PHE A 630 -21.62 -1.42 -20.39
CA PHE A 630 -22.04 -0.09 -19.96
C PHE A 630 -23.02 -0.07 -18.77
N ASN A 631 -23.00 -1.11 -17.94
CA ASN A 631 -23.77 -1.20 -16.70
C ASN A 631 -22.85 -1.27 -15.47
N TYR A 632 -22.76 -0.17 -14.73
CA TYR A 632 -21.87 -0.03 -13.57
C TYR A 632 -22.53 -0.43 -12.24
N THR A 633 -23.71 -1.06 -12.29
CA THR A 633 -24.40 -1.53 -11.07
C THR A 633 -23.54 -2.58 -10.34
N PRO A 634 -23.37 -2.50 -9.01
CA PRO A 634 -22.63 -3.51 -8.25
C PRO A 634 -23.47 -4.78 -8.02
N TYR A 635 -22.87 -5.95 -8.21
CA TYR A 635 -23.52 -7.24 -7.99
C TYR A 635 -22.67 -8.16 -7.12
N ALA A 636 -23.18 -8.46 -5.93
CA ALA A 636 -22.68 -9.54 -5.09
C ALA A 636 -23.85 -10.36 -4.53
N TYR A 637 -23.67 -11.68 -4.49
CA TYR A 637 -24.69 -12.64 -4.08
C TYR A 637 -24.14 -13.64 -3.06
N ARG A 638 -25.05 -14.22 -2.28
CA ARG A 638 -24.78 -15.32 -1.34
C ARG A 638 -25.80 -16.43 -1.55
N THR A 639 -25.33 -17.65 -1.60
CA THR A 639 -26.16 -18.87 -1.53
C THR A 639 -25.81 -19.64 -0.26
N LYS A 640 -26.75 -20.41 0.28
CA LYS A 640 -26.54 -21.31 1.44
C LYS A 640 -26.97 -22.75 1.16
N ASP A 641 -27.33 -23.04 -0.08
CA ASP A 641 -28.08 -24.25 -0.43
C ASP A 641 -27.68 -24.79 -1.81
N TYR A 642 -26.36 -24.75 -2.10
CA TYR A 642 -25.80 -25.26 -3.35
C TYR A 642 -26.37 -24.53 -4.58
N GLY A 643 -26.63 -23.23 -4.45
CA GLY A 643 -27.06 -22.38 -5.57
C GLY A 643 -28.54 -22.54 -5.95
N LYS A 644 -29.32 -23.29 -5.16
CA LYS A 644 -30.78 -23.39 -5.35
C LYS A 644 -31.44 -22.03 -5.14
N THR A 645 -30.96 -21.26 -4.17
CA THR A 645 -31.35 -19.87 -3.96
C THR A 645 -30.13 -18.96 -3.83
N TRP A 646 -30.28 -17.74 -4.36
CA TRP A 646 -29.27 -16.68 -4.29
C TRP A 646 -29.89 -15.41 -3.73
N LYS A 647 -29.32 -14.88 -2.66
CA LYS A 647 -29.65 -13.58 -2.09
C LYS A 647 -28.64 -12.55 -2.56
N ARG A 648 -29.10 -11.45 -3.16
CA ARG A 648 -28.25 -10.28 -3.44
C ARG A 648 -27.89 -9.58 -2.13
N ILE A 649 -26.60 -9.33 -1.91
CA ILE A 649 -26.06 -8.74 -0.67
C ILE A 649 -25.33 -7.39 -0.89
N VAL A 650 -25.23 -6.93 -2.14
CA VAL A 650 -24.71 -5.61 -2.50
C VAL A 650 -25.57 -5.02 -3.61
N ASN A 651 -25.92 -3.74 -3.49
CA ASN A 651 -26.63 -2.93 -4.47
C ASN A 651 -26.06 -1.49 -4.54
N ALA A 652 -26.61 -0.66 -5.43
CA ALA A 652 -26.10 0.69 -5.70
C ALA A 652 -26.22 1.68 -4.51
N ASN A 653 -26.98 1.33 -3.47
CA ASN A 653 -27.05 2.12 -2.23
C ASN A 653 -25.97 1.72 -1.21
N ASP A 654 -25.28 0.59 -1.42
CA ASP A 654 -24.28 0.07 -0.47
C ASP A 654 -22.85 0.54 -0.81
N VAL A 655 -22.56 0.78 -2.09
CA VAL A 655 -21.23 1.10 -2.62
C VAL A 655 -21.33 2.09 -3.78
N GLU A 656 -20.25 2.83 -4.06
CA GLU A 656 -20.24 3.89 -5.09
C GLU A 656 -19.99 3.36 -6.51
N SER A 657 -19.27 2.23 -6.65
CA SER A 657 -18.95 1.62 -7.94
C SER A 657 -19.20 0.11 -7.96
N PHE A 658 -18.89 -0.55 -9.08
CA PHE A 658 -19.14 -1.97 -9.27
C PHE A 658 -18.22 -2.85 -8.40
N ALA A 659 -18.75 -4.00 -8.00
CA ALA A 659 -18.05 -4.99 -7.17
C ALA A 659 -17.03 -5.79 -7.98
N LEU A 660 -15.90 -6.12 -7.35
CA LEU A 660 -14.76 -6.78 -7.98
C LEU A 660 -14.29 -8.03 -7.23
N SER A 661 -14.27 -7.99 -5.90
CA SER A 661 -13.84 -9.11 -5.06
C SER A 661 -14.59 -9.16 -3.74
N ILE A 662 -14.65 -10.33 -3.11
CA ILE A 662 -15.23 -10.52 -1.79
C ILE A 662 -14.53 -11.67 -1.06
N VAL A 663 -14.38 -11.52 0.25
CA VAL A 663 -13.88 -12.59 1.13
C VAL A 663 -14.64 -12.56 2.45
N GLU A 664 -15.06 -13.73 2.94
CA GLU A 664 -15.52 -13.88 4.32
C GLU A 664 -14.37 -14.20 5.25
N ASP A 665 -14.47 -13.79 6.50
CA ASP A 665 -13.44 -14.10 7.48
C ASP A 665 -13.38 -15.60 7.81
N ILE A 666 -12.15 -16.10 7.90
CA ILE A 666 -11.89 -17.51 8.15
C ILE A 666 -12.36 -18.01 9.52
N GLU A 667 -12.68 -17.12 10.48
CA GLU A 667 -13.14 -17.47 11.84
C GLU A 667 -14.54 -16.92 12.15
N GLU A 668 -14.78 -15.63 11.97
CA GLU A 668 -16.01 -14.93 12.35
C GLU A 668 -16.99 -14.74 11.17
N PRO A 669 -18.14 -15.46 11.11
CA PRO A 669 -19.06 -15.43 9.98
C PRO A 669 -19.74 -14.08 9.70
N ASN A 670 -19.72 -13.14 10.66
CA ASN A 670 -20.26 -11.80 10.46
C ASN A 670 -19.28 -10.84 9.77
N LEU A 671 -17.97 -11.14 9.81
CA LEU A 671 -16.94 -10.27 9.25
C LEU A 671 -16.70 -10.62 7.77
N MET A 672 -16.84 -9.62 6.91
CA MET A 672 -16.62 -9.76 5.47
C MET A 672 -15.94 -8.52 4.92
N PHE A 673 -15.17 -8.69 3.84
CA PHE A 673 -14.54 -7.61 3.09
C PHE A 673 -14.95 -7.68 1.63
N LEU A 674 -15.18 -6.52 1.03
CA LEU A 674 -15.61 -6.36 -0.36
C LEU A 674 -14.65 -5.38 -1.05
N GLY A 675 -14.11 -5.79 -2.18
CA GLY A 675 -13.37 -4.92 -3.09
C GLY A 675 -14.28 -4.42 -4.20
N THR A 676 -14.18 -3.12 -4.48
CA THR A 676 -14.92 -2.40 -5.54
C THR A 676 -13.94 -1.62 -6.39
N ASP A 677 -14.40 -1.03 -7.50
CA ASP A 677 -13.55 -0.19 -8.33
C ASP A 677 -13.09 1.10 -7.62
N ASP A 678 -13.83 1.55 -6.60
CA ASP A 678 -13.56 2.76 -5.84
C ASP A 678 -12.93 2.51 -4.45
N GLY A 679 -12.78 1.25 -4.01
CA GLY A 679 -12.05 0.96 -2.77
C GLY A 679 -12.42 -0.34 -2.06
N LEU A 680 -11.97 -0.40 -0.80
CA LEU A 680 -12.22 -1.48 0.14
C LEU A 680 -13.45 -1.15 1.02
N TYR A 681 -14.32 -2.14 1.22
CA TYR A 681 -15.48 -2.07 2.10
C TYR A 681 -15.43 -3.20 3.12
N ILE A 682 -16.02 -2.96 4.30
CA ILE A 682 -16.16 -3.93 5.39
C ILE A 682 -17.62 -4.09 5.77
N SER A 683 -18.00 -5.31 6.10
CA SER A 683 -19.25 -5.63 6.79
C SER A 683 -18.92 -6.35 8.10
N ILE A 684 -19.59 -5.94 9.18
CA ILE A 684 -19.53 -6.60 10.49
C ILE A 684 -20.84 -7.35 10.84
N ASN A 685 -21.74 -7.52 9.87
CA ASN A 685 -23.06 -8.12 10.05
C ASN A 685 -23.47 -9.04 8.89
N ALA A 686 -22.48 -9.77 8.35
CA ALA A 686 -22.65 -10.81 7.33
C ALA A 686 -23.24 -10.31 5.99
N GLY A 687 -22.87 -9.09 5.59
CA GLY A 687 -23.23 -8.46 4.31
C GLY A 687 -24.56 -7.71 4.33
N GLN A 688 -25.10 -7.38 5.51
CA GLN A 688 -26.34 -6.60 5.62
C GLN A 688 -26.09 -5.09 5.51
N LYS A 689 -24.92 -4.61 5.94
CA LYS A 689 -24.47 -3.21 5.81
C LYS A 689 -22.99 -3.19 5.45
N TRP A 690 -22.63 -2.40 4.45
CA TRP A 690 -21.26 -2.19 4.02
C TRP A 690 -20.79 -0.79 4.39
N THR A 691 -19.55 -0.66 4.85
CA THR A 691 -18.92 0.63 5.18
C THR A 691 -17.60 0.75 4.43
N LYS A 692 -17.41 1.82 3.66
CA LYS A 692 -16.16 2.09 2.93
C LYS A 692 -15.02 2.33 3.91
N TRP A 693 -13.86 1.74 3.63
CA TRP A 693 -12.64 1.94 4.40
C TRP A 693 -11.95 3.23 3.96
N THR A 694 -12.07 4.29 4.75
CA THR A 694 -11.50 5.62 4.42
C THR A 694 -10.20 5.93 5.17
N GLU A 695 -9.75 5.03 6.06
CA GLU A 695 -8.68 5.30 7.01
C GLU A 695 -7.32 4.74 6.56
N GLY A 696 -6.52 5.61 5.93
CA GLY A 696 -5.17 5.26 5.50
C GLY A 696 -5.10 4.33 4.28
N PHE A 697 -6.22 4.18 3.56
CA PHE A 697 -6.32 3.47 2.28
C PHE A 697 -6.92 4.42 1.23
N PRO A 698 -6.36 4.52 0.02
CA PRO A 698 -6.83 5.46 -1.00
C PRO A 698 -8.03 4.92 -1.78
N THR A 699 -8.75 5.79 -2.50
CA THR A 699 -9.59 5.35 -3.62
C THR A 699 -8.72 4.59 -4.62
N VAL A 700 -9.02 3.33 -4.87
CA VAL A 700 -8.34 2.47 -5.85
C VAL A 700 -9.16 1.20 -6.08
N SER A 701 -9.11 0.67 -7.30
CA SER A 701 -9.73 -0.60 -7.67
C SER A 701 -9.12 -1.76 -6.86
N VAL A 702 -9.95 -2.46 -6.07
CA VAL A 702 -9.55 -3.62 -5.25
C VAL A 702 -9.94 -4.91 -5.95
N LYS A 703 -8.99 -5.51 -6.67
CA LYS A 703 -9.24 -6.64 -7.56
C LYS A 703 -9.30 -7.97 -6.84
N ASP A 704 -8.58 -8.12 -5.74
CA ASP A 704 -8.58 -9.39 -5.00
C ASP A 704 -8.17 -9.23 -3.53
N LEU A 705 -8.62 -10.18 -2.71
CA LEU A 705 -8.50 -10.17 -1.25
C LEU A 705 -8.16 -11.58 -0.76
N VAL A 706 -7.16 -11.69 0.12
CA VAL A 706 -6.84 -12.96 0.79
C VAL A 706 -6.52 -12.74 2.26
N ILE A 707 -6.95 -13.65 3.12
CA ILE A 707 -6.66 -13.62 4.56
C ILE A 707 -5.53 -14.60 4.85
N GLN A 708 -4.41 -14.10 5.38
CA GLN A 708 -3.31 -14.93 5.87
C GLN A 708 -3.70 -15.47 7.26
N ALA A 709 -3.99 -16.76 7.32
CA ALA A 709 -4.63 -17.38 8.49
C ALA A 709 -3.79 -17.32 9.78
N ARG A 710 -2.47 -17.47 9.66
CA ARG A 710 -1.56 -17.52 10.82
C ARG A 710 -1.33 -16.15 11.44
N GLU A 711 -1.15 -15.12 10.61
CA GLU A 711 -0.87 -13.76 11.06
C GLU A 711 -2.15 -12.96 11.32
N HIS A 712 -3.31 -13.46 10.86
CA HIS A 712 -4.59 -12.77 10.89
C HIS A 712 -4.57 -11.45 10.10
N ASP A 713 -3.85 -11.45 8.98
CA ASP A 713 -3.69 -10.29 8.12
C ASP A 713 -4.67 -10.37 6.94
N LEU A 714 -5.29 -9.25 6.59
CA LEU A 714 -5.96 -9.10 5.29
C LEU A 714 -4.96 -8.51 4.30
N VAL A 715 -4.64 -9.26 3.25
CA VAL A 715 -3.82 -8.83 2.12
C VAL A 715 -4.74 -8.36 1.00
N ILE A 716 -4.43 -7.18 0.46
CA ILE A 716 -5.29 -6.45 -0.48
C ILE A 716 -4.51 -6.24 -1.78
N GLY A 717 -4.96 -6.88 -2.85
CA GLY A 717 -4.46 -6.68 -4.21
C GLY A 717 -5.18 -5.51 -4.87
N THR A 718 -4.44 -4.45 -5.22
CA THR A 718 -5.00 -3.28 -5.89
C THR A 718 -4.55 -3.21 -7.33
N PHE A 719 -5.40 -2.65 -8.19
CA PHE A 719 -5.06 -2.35 -9.57
C PHE A 719 -4.62 -0.88 -9.65
N GLY A 720 -3.34 -0.58 -9.38
CA GLY A 720 -2.79 0.77 -9.54
C GLY A 720 -2.18 1.38 -8.28
N ARG A 721 -2.20 0.69 -7.13
CA ARG A 721 -1.55 1.13 -5.87
C ARG A 721 -0.75 0.03 -5.20
N ALA A 722 -0.31 -0.97 -5.96
CA ALA A 722 0.46 -2.12 -5.47
C ALA A 722 -0.25 -2.93 -4.37
N ALA A 723 0.47 -3.78 -3.63
CA ALA A 723 -0.12 -4.62 -2.60
C ALA A 723 -0.15 -3.93 -1.23
N TRP A 724 -1.19 -4.23 -0.44
CA TRP A 724 -1.37 -3.70 0.91
C TRP A 724 -1.65 -4.80 1.93
N VAL A 725 -1.34 -4.52 3.20
CA VAL A 725 -1.62 -5.42 4.33
C VAL A 725 -2.30 -4.64 5.45
N LEU A 726 -3.50 -5.06 5.83
CA LEU A 726 -4.15 -4.67 7.08
C LEU A 726 -3.73 -5.66 8.17
N ASP A 727 -2.79 -5.23 9.02
CA ASP A 727 -2.23 -6.08 10.06
C ASP A 727 -3.23 -6.37 11.19
N ASP A 728 -3.42 -7.66 11.49
CA ASP A 728 -4.20 -8.18 12.61
C ASP A 728 -5.68 -7.72 12.63
N ILE A 729 -6.54 -8.50 11.99
CA ILE A 729 -7.99 -8.24 11.88
C ILE A 729 -8.80 -8.74 13.08
N ARG A 730 -8.18 -9.32 14.12
CA ARG A 730 -8.93 -9.85 15.28
C ARG A 730 -9.74 -8.81 16.06
N PRO A 731 -9.33 -7.53 16.20
CA PRO A 731 -10.22 -6.50 16.73
C PRO A 731 -11.53 -6.38 15.94
N LEU A 732 -11.48 -6.51 14.61
CA LEU A 732 -12.68 -6.47 13.76
C LEU A 732 -13.56 -7.71 13.97
N ARG A 733 -12.95 -8.89 14.17
CA ARG A 733 -13.68 -10.11 14.52
C ARG A 733 -14.41 -9.96 15.86
N ALA A 734 -13.75 -9.41 16.88
CA ALA A 734 -14.36 -9.18 18.17
C ALA A 734 -15.58 -8.24 18.08
N ILE A 735 -15.46 -7.16 17.31
CA ILE A 735 -16.55 -6.20 17.06
C ILE A 735 -17.70 -6.85 16.28
N ALA A 736 -17.40 -7.63 15.23
CA ALA A 736 -18.41 -8.32 14.42
C ALA A 736 -19.13 -9.44 15.17
N LYS A 737 -18.42 -10.12 16.08
CA LYS A 737 -18.98 -11.14 16.97
C LYS A 737 -19.92 -10.53 18.01
N ASN A 738 -19.54 -9.40 18.60
CA ASN A 738 -20.32 -8.73 19.63
C ASN A 738 -20.09 -7.22 19.62
N SER A 739 -21.08 -6.47 19.12
CA SER A 739 -21.02 -5.00 19.06
C SER A 739 -20.97 -4.33 20.43
N GLN A 740 -21.33 -5.02 21.52
CA GLN A 740 -21.25 -4.48 22.89
C GLN A 740 -19.81 -4.16 23.33
N VAL A 741 -18.79 -4.72 22.67
CA VAL A 741 -17.39 -4.34 22.89
C VAL A 741 -17.18 -2.83 22.72
N LEU A 742 -17.94 -2.18 21.82
CA LEU A 742 -17.85 -0.75 21.59
C LEU A 742 -18.39 0.10 22.76
N ASN A 743 -19.20 -0.49 23.64
CA ASN A 743 -19.72 0.18 24.83
C ASN A 743 -18.73 0.11 26.01
N ALA A 744 -17.66 -0.69 25.90
CA ALA A 744 -16.64 -0.79 26.94
C ALA A 744 -15.79 0.49 27.04
N LYS A 745 -15.38 0.85 28.24
CA LYS A 745 -14.39 1.93 28.45
C LYS A 745 -12.97 1.49 28.06
N LEU A 746 -12.67 0.21 28.24
CA LEU A 746 -11.39 -0.41 27.90
C LEU A 746 -11.64 -1.89 27.55
N GLU A 747 -11.08 -2.36 26.42
CA GLU A 747 -11.05 -3.78 26.09
C GLU A 747 -9.72 -4.14 25.42
N LEU A 748 -9.03 -5.15 25.92
CA LEU A 748 -7.81 -5.71 25.31
C LEU A 748 -8.21 -6.88 24.41
N PHE A 749 -7.81 -6.83 23.14
CA PHE A 749 -8.06 -7.91 22.20
C PHE A 749 -6.98 -8.98 22.28
N SER A 750 -7.36 -10.23 22.00
CA SER A 750 -6.43 -11.37 21.92
C SER A 750 -5.20 -11.03 21.04
N PRO A 751 -3.97 -11.06 21.58
CA PRO A 751 -2.77 -10.59 20.90
C PRO A 751 -2.16 -11.67 19.98
N PRO A 752 -1.40 -11.28 18.93
CA PRO A 752 -0.80 -12.23 18.01
C PRO A 752 0.40 -12.89 18.69
N THR A 753 0.83 -14.04 18.14
CA THR A 753 2.09 -14.65 18.57
C THR A 753 3.24 -13.67 18.33
N ALA A 754 4.00 -13.37 19.37
CA ALA A 754 5.15 -12.48 19.30
C ALA A 754 6.44 -13.27 19.10
N TYR A 755 7.25 -12.88 18.10
CA TYR A 755 8.50 -13.57 17.79
C TYR A 755 9.72 -12.76 18.23
N GLN A 756 10.65 -13.42 18.94
CA GLN A 756 11.96 -12.90 19.27
C GLN A 756 12.91 -12.98 18.06
N ALA A 757 12.53 -12.34 16.96
CA ALA A 757 13.22 -12.43 15.69
C ALA A 757 14.61 -11.76 15.68
N ALA A 758 15.55 -12.35 14.94
CA ALA A 758 16.81 -11.74 14.56
C ALA A 758 16.63 -10.85 13.34
N TYR A 759 17.25 -9.66 13.36
CA TYR A 759 17.12 -8.68 12.28
C TYR A 759 18.43 -8.51 11.52
N GLN A 760 18.39 -8.68 10.21
CA GLN A 760 19.56 -8.50 9.33
C GLN A 760 19.63 -7.08 8.74
N GLN A 761 20.78 -6.74 8.16
CA GLN A 761 20.94 -5.52 7.36
C GLN A 761 20.17 -5.63 6.02
N PRO A 762 19.77 -4.50 5.40
CA PRO A 762 19.09 -4.54 4.12
C PRO A 762 20.03 -4.96 2.97
N THR A 763 19.50 -5.67 1.96
CA THR A 763 20.21 -5.92 0.68
C THR A 763 20.34 -4.63 -0.13
N GLY A 764 21.43 -4.46 -0.89
CA GLY A 764 21.70 -3.27 -1.72
C GLY A 764 22.27 -2.08 -0.92
N SER A 765 22.22 -0.87 -1.49
CA SER A 765 22.77 0.33 -0.84
C SER A 765 22.05 0.63 0.48
N ARG A 766 22.78 0.73 1.59
CA ARG A 766 22.19 1.09 2.90
C ARG A 766 21.70 2.53 2.95
N PHE A 767 22.34 3.42 2.20
CA PHE A 767 22.13 4.87 2.18
C PHE A 767 21.71 5.32 0.78
N GLY A 768 20.52 4.91 0.34
CA GLY A 768 20.01 5.18 -1.02
C GLY A 768 19.35 6.54 -1.23
N GLY A 769 19.27 7.39 -0.19
CA GLY A 769 18.53 8.65 -0.25
C GLY A 769 17.02 8.47 -0.48
N ASP A 770 16.34 9.56 -0.82
CA ASP A 770 14.87 9.60 -0.92
C ASP A 770 14.31 8.97 -2.22
N ALA A 771 15.16 8.75 -3.23
CA ALA A 771 14.79 8.06 -4.47
C ALA A 771 14.58 6.55 -4.27
N LEU A 772 15.05 5.98 -3.15
CA LEU A 772 14.90 4.56 -2.86
C LEU A 772 13.52 4.27 -2.26
N TYR A 773 12.72 3.45 -2.95
CA TYR A 773 11.46 2.97 -2.40
C TYR A 773 11.65 2.12 -1.14
N ASN A 774 10.88 2.45 -0.10
CA ASN A 774 10.79 1.68 1.13
C ASN A 774 9.32 1.58 1.56
N GLY A 775 8.68 0.45 1.26
CA GLY A 775 7.37 0.10 1.77
C GLY A 775 7.36 0.02 3.31
N LYS A 776 6.22 0.35 3.92
CA LYS A 776 6.11 0.40 5.38
C LYS A 776 6.15 -1.01 5.94
N ASN A 777 7.10 -1.28 6.84
CA ASN A 777 7.27 -2.59 7.47
C ASN A 777 6.42 -2.72 8.76
N ARG A 778 6.13 -3.96 9.17
CA ARG A 778 5.46 -4.28 10.44
C ARG A 778 6.34 -3.89 11.64
N GLY A 779 5.71 -3.40 12.70
CA GLY A 779 6.39 -3.01 13.94
C GLY A 779 7.05 -4.20 14.65
N ARG A 780 8.17 -3.96 15.35
CA ARG A 780 8.90 -5.00 16.11
C ARG A 780 8.28 -5.25 17.47
N GLY A 781 8.40 -6.47 17.98
CA GLY A 781 7.95 -6.84 19.33
C GLY A 781 6.51 -7.37 19.36
N ALA A 782 5.99 -7.60 20.56
CA ALA A 782 4.62 -8.01 20.80
C ALA A 782 3.66 -6.83 20.54
N GLN A 783 2.89 -6.90 19.46
CA GLN A 783 1.88 -5.90 19.11
C GLN A 783 0.57 -6.26 19.79
N LEU A 784 0.08 -5.43 20.71
CA LEU A 784 -1.22 -5.64 21.36
C LEU A 784 -2.21 -4.60 20.83
N SER A 785 -3.45 -5.01 20.58
CA SER A 785 -4.53 -4.14 20.14
C SER A 785 -5.55 -3.98 21.27
N TYR A 786 -6.02 -2.78 21.54
CA TYR A 786 -7.03 -2.51 22.58
C TYR A 786 -8.00 -1.42 22.13
N TYR A 787 -9.26 -1.53 22.54
CA TYR A 787 -10.27 -0.49 22.41
C TYR A 787 -10.26 0.40 23.65
N VAL A 788 -10.44 1.71 23.47
CA VAL A 788 -10.61 2.65 24.58
C VAL A 788 -11.61 3.75 24.22
N THR A 789 -12.42 4.13 25.20
CA THR A 789 -13.34 5.27 25.11
C THR A 789 -12.86 6.38 26.04
N ILE A 790 -12.62 7.56 25.49
CA ILE A 790 -12.17 8.76 26.18
C ILE A 790 -13.37 9.70 26.35
N ASP A 791 -13.62 10.12 27.58
CA ASP A 791 -14.57 11.20 27.83
C ASP A 791 -13.97 12.52 27.33
N LYS A 792 -14.58 13.12 26.31
CA LYS A 792 -14.18 14.45 25.86
C LYS A 792 -14.37 15.39 27.04
N LYS A 793 -13.29 16.00 27.54
CA LYS A 793 -13.43 17.23 28.31
C LYS A 793 -14.09 18.24 27.39
N GLU A 794 -15.19 18.86 27.82
CA GLU A 794 -15.67 20.07 27.16
C GLU A 794 -14.48 21.02 27.05
N GLU A 795 -14.19 21.47 25.83
CA GLU A 795 -13.25 22.57 25.62
C GLU A 795 -13.87 23.79 26.27
N ASP A 796 -13.47 24.05 27.53
CA ASP A 796 -13.71 25.34 28.16
C ASP A 796 -13.16 26.42 27.22
N LYS A 797 -14.10 27.20 26.69
CA LYS A 797 -13.82 28.45 26.00
C LYS A 797 -12.81 29.24 26.83
N LYS A 798 -11.76 29.69 26.14
CA LYS A 798 -10.79 30.71 26.55
C LYS A 798 -11.24 31.52 27.77
N LYS A 799 -10.49 31.43 28.87
CA LYS A 799 -10.31 32.57 29.76
C LYS A 799 -8.94 33.14 29.48
N ASP A 800 -8.97 34.40 29.05
CA ASP A 800 -7.83 35.31 29.00
C ASP A 800 -7.19 35.45 30.39
N ASP A 801 -5.95 35.89 30.34
CA ASP A 801 -5.04 36.20 31.43
C ASP A 801 -5.70 36.93 32.61
N ASP A 802 -5.40 36.49 33.82
CA ASP A 802 -4.70 37.37 34.78
C ASP A 802 -4.06 36.57 35.91
N ASP A 803 -2.85 37.01 36.24
CA ASP A 803 -2.02 36.57 37.35
C ASP A 803 -2.75 36.71 38.69
N GLU A 804 -2.75 35.67 39.52
CA GLU A 804 -2.31 35.84 40.91
C GLU A 804 -1.88 34.51 41.54
N LYS A 805 -0.69 34.54 42.12
CA LYS A 805 -0.18 33.51 43.01
C LYS A 805 -0.99 33.55 44.30
N ASP A 806 -1.62 32.44 44.65
CA ASP A 806 -1.68 32.07 46.05
C ASP A 806 -1.43 30.58 46.26
N LYS A 807 -0.53 30.33 47.22
CA LYS A 807 -0.25 29.02 47.78
C LYS A 807 -1.34 28.76 48.80
N ASP A 808 -2.08 27.66 48.62
CA ASP A 808 -2.57 26.93 49.77
C ASP A 808 -2.43 25.43 49.57
N ASP A 809 -1.91 24.79 50.62
CA ASP A 809 -1.33 23.46 50.66
C ASP A 809 -2.16 22.63 51.63
N SER A 810 -3.33 22.13 51.23
CA SER A 810 -4.04 21.06 51.96
C SER A 810 -5.24 20.52 51.19
N GLU A 811 -5.07 19.36 50.57
CA GLU A 811 -5.91 18.16 50.65
C GLU A 811 -5.64 17.29 49.42
N LYS A 812 -4.79 16.27 49.60
CA LYS A 812 -4.69 15.16 48.66
C LYS A 812 -5.98 14.36 48.76
N ASP A 813 -6.88 14.62 47.83
CA ASP A 813 -8.01 13.75 47.57
C ASP A 813 -7.50 12.46 46.92
N GLU A 814 -7.05 11.50 47.74
CA GLU A 814 -6.36 10.26 47.32
C GLU A 814 -7.28 9.26 46.58
N ASN A 815 -8.57 9.56 46.39
CA ASN A 815 -9.56 8.65 45.79
C ASN A 815 -10.10 9.05 44.40
N LYS A 816 -9.54 10.08 43.73
CA LYS A 816 -10.01 10.45 42.39
C LYS A 816 -9.32 9.61 41.30
N VAL A 817 -10.08 8.73 40.64
CA VAL A 817 -9.63 7.91 39.51
C VAL A 817 -9.04 8.80 38.40
N LYS A 818 -7.79 8.56 38.03
CA LYS A 818 -7.08 9.33 36.99
C LYS A 818 -7.20 8.66 35.63
N TRP A 819 -7.77 9.40 34.67
CA TRP A 819 -8.01 8.96 33.28
C TRP A 819 -7.01 9.57 32.28
N ASP A 820 -5.85 10.02 32.76
CA ASP A 820 -4.84 10.70 31.93
C ASP A 820 -3.81 9.74 31.30
N SER A 821 -3.79 8.48 31.74
CA SER A 821 -2.76 7.51 31.39
C SER A 821 -3.26 6.08 31.44
N LEU A 822 -2.67 5.22 30.60
CA LEU A 822 -2.85 3.78 30.64
C LEU A 822 -1.61 3.13 31.22
N THR A 823 -1.82 2.04 31.97
CA THR A 823 -0.75 1.18 32.48
C THR A 823 -0.92 -0.23 31.93
N MET A 824 0.14 -0.82 31.41
CA MET A 824 0.18 -2.23 31.00
C MET A 824 1.14 -2.99 31.90
N LYS A 825 0.62 -3.98 32.61
CA LYS A 825 1.35 -4.90 33.48
C LYS A 825 1.49 -6.25 32.79
N ILE A 826 2.67 -6.84 32.87
CA ILE A 826 2.95 -8.15 32.28
C ILE A 826 3.40 -9.10 33.37
N TYR A 827 2.79 -10.29 33.40
CA TYR A 827 3.01 -11.32 34.40
C TYR A 827 3.51 -12.62 33.77
N ASP A 828 4.37 -13.30 34.52
CA ASP A 828 4.86 -14.66 34.28
C ASP A 828 4.32 -15.54 35.43
N GLY A 829 3.26 -16.29 35.17
CA GLY A 829 2.38 -16.79 36.24
C GLY A 829 1.80 -15.64 37.07
N GLU A 830 1.99 -15.68 38.39
CA GLU A 830 1.58 -14.60 39.30
C GLU A 830 2.66 -13.51 39.47
N ARG A 831 3.85 -13.71 38.91
CA ARG A 831 4.99 -12.79 39.08
C ARG A 831 4.87 -11.60 38.12
N LEU A 832 4.66 -10.39 38.64
CA LEU A 832 4.73 -9.16 37.84
C LEU A 832 6.17 -8.93 37.34
N ILE A 833 6.39 -9.03 36.04
CA ILE A 833 7.72 -8.89 35.43
C ILE A 833 7.95 -7.52 34.79
N ARG A 834 6.90 -6.77 34.43
CA ARG A 834 7.04 -5.49 33.73
C ARG A 834 5.83 -4.58 33.90
N THR A 835 6.07 -3.28 34.06
CA THR A 835 5.04 -2.23 33.99
C THR A 835 5.41 -1.18 32.93
N LEU A 836 4.53 -0.96 31.94
CA LEU A 836 4.64 0.11 30.95
C LEU A 836 3.55 1.15 31.18
N LYS A 837 3.86 2.43 30.97
CA LYS A 837 2.92 3.55 31.10
C LYS A 837 2.97 4.44 29.87
N GLN A 838 1.79 4.84 29.38
CA GLN A 838 1.65 5.83 28.32
C GLN A 838 0.51 6.80 28.62
N LYS A 839 0.52 7.98 27.99
CA LYS A 839 -0.61 8.91 28.06
C LYS A 839 -1.83 8.28 27.40
N ALA A 840 -3.03 8.62 27.88
CA ALA A 840 -4.25 8.24 27.22
C ALA A 840 -4.29 8.76 25.77
N PRO A 841 -4.79 7.96 24.81
CA PRO A 841 -5.09 8.46 23.48
C PRO A 841 -6.02 9.66 23.54
N LYS A 842 -5.99 10.50 22.52
CA LYS A 842 -6.90 11.66 22.40
C LYS A 842 -8.27 11.29 21.85
N GLU A 843 -8.40 10.09 21.31
CA GLU A 843 -9.50 9.70 20.44
C GLU A 843 -9.96 8.29 20.78
N ASN A 844 -11.27 8.07 20.69
CA ASN A 844 -11.90 6.76 20.89
C ASN A 844 -11.50 5.81 19.76
N GLY A 845 -11.59 4.51 20.02
CA GLY A 845 -11.40 3.48 19.02
C GLY A 845 -10.34 2.44 19.39
N VAL A 846 -9.95 1.65 18.40
CA VAL A 846 -8.90 0.64 18.50
C VAL A 846 -7.53 1.31 18.38
N HIS A 847 -6.61 0.95 19.27
CA HIS A 847 -5.23 1.43 19.33
C HIS A 847 -4.26 0.25 19.46
N LYS A 848 -2.99 0.47 19.09
CA LYS A 848 -1.92 -0.54 19.24
C LYS A 848 -0.91 -0.11 20.31
N TRP A 849 -0.46 -1.05 21.15
CA TRP A 849 0.63 -0.87 22.11
C TRP A 849 1.64 -2.01 21.99
N THR A 850 2.93 -1.67 21.86
CA THR A 850 4.00 -2.66 21.73
C THR A 850 4.70 -2.96 23.06
N TRP A 851 4.78 -4.25 23.43
CA TRP A 851 5.73 -4.75 24.41
C TRP A 851 6.98 -5.30 23.74
N ARG A 852 8.17 -4.87 24.19
CA ARG A 852 9.47 -5.31 23.62
C ARG A 852 9.93 -6.68 24.15
N MET A 853 9.02 -7.46 24.76
CA MET A 853 9.29 -8.80 25.32
C MET A 853 10.44 -8.78 26.34
N ASN A 854 10.46 -7.75 27.18
CA ASN A 854 11.47 -7.56 28.22
C ASN A 854 10.85 -7.40 29.61
N GLU A 855 11.59 -7.88 30.61
CA GLU A 855 11.29 -7.66 32.02
C GLU A 855 11.70 -6.24 32.45
N LYS A 856 11.34 -5.88 33.68
CA LYS A 856 11.88 -4.74 34.40
C LYS A 856 13.40 -4.91 34.58
N GLY A 857 14.11 -3.88 34.18
CA GLY A 857 15.56 -3.76 34.32
C GLY A 857 15.98 -3.21 35.67
N GLY A 858 17.29 -3.28 35.93
CA GLY A 858 17.93 -2.54 37.01
C GLY A 858 18.31 -1.12 36.59
N ASP A 859 18.67 -0.31 37.57
CA ASP A 859 19.28 1.00 37.37
C ASP A 859 20.67 0.89 36.75
N ARG A 860 21.20 2.04 36.33
CA ARG A 860 22.55 2.15 35.77
C ARG A 860 23.32 3.16 36.61
N PRO A 861 24.60 2.90 36.92
CA PRO A 861 25.44 3.88 37.58
C PRO A 861 25.43 5.21 36.81
N SER A 862 25.25 6.33 37.52
CA SER A 862 25.17 7.66 36.92
C SER A 862 25.77 8.69 37.85
N ARG A 863 26.43 9.71 37.30
CA ARG A 863 26.92 10.88 38.06
C ARG A 863 25.81 11.82 38.52
N THR A 864 24.58 11.60 38.05
CA THR A 864 23.44 12.47 38.34
C THR A 864 22.26 11.65 38.86
N ILE A 865 21.59 12.16 39.90
CA ILE A 865 20.34 11.58 40.40
C ILE A 865 19.21 12.03 39.47
N ARG A 866 18.48 11.08 38.89
CA ARG A 866 17.33 11.37 38.02
C ARG A 866 16.08 10.70 38.57
N LYS A 867 14.99 11.46 38.71
CA LYS A 867 13.65 10.88 38.94
C LYS A 867 13.21 10.18 37.64
N ARG A 868 12.94 8.88 37.70
CA ARG A 868 12.46 8.10 36.55
C ARG A 868 10.94 7.99 36.61
N THR A 869 10.29 8.33 35.50
CA THR A 869 8.84 8.15 35.31
C THR A 869 8.49 6.84 34.62
N ARG A 870 9.50 6.10 34.11
CA ARG A 870 9.33 4.83 33.38
C ARG A 870 10.30 3.79 33.90
N GLU A 871 9.86 2.53 33.92
CA GLU A 871 10.71 1.41 34.28
C GLU A 871 11.83 1.19 33.24
N PRO A 872 13.10 0.99 33.66
CA PRO A 872 14.17 0.61 32.74
C PRO A 872 13.92 -0.77 32.15
N SER A 873 14.36 -1.03 30.93
CA SER A 873 14.27 -2.35 30.30
C SER A 873 15.34 -3.32 30.81
N GLY A 874 14.95 -4.54 31.11
CA GLY A 874 15.79 -5.63 31.60
C GLY A 874 16.05 -6.73 30.59
N ALA A 875 16.28 -7.95 31.10
CA ALA A 875 16.44 -9.16 30.31
C ALA A 875 15.22 -9.39 29.38
N ARG A 876 15.46 -10.03 28.24
CA ARG A 876 14.36 -10.55 27.42
C ARG A 876 13.70 -11.71 28.14
N VAL A 877 12.39 -11.82 28.01
CA VAL A 877 11.65 -12.96 28.56
C VAL A 877 11.98 -14.24 27.80
N LYS A 878 11.75 -15.40 28.39
CA LYS A 878 11.89 -16.69 27.69
C LYS A 878 10.69 -16.90 26.74
N PRO A 879 10.80 -17.73 25.69
CA PRO A 879 9.60 -18.22 24.99
C PRO A 879 8.63 -18.86 25.99
N GLY A 880 7.34 -18.57 25.85
CA GLY A 880 6.30 -18.96 26.82
C GLY A 880 5.06 -18.07 26.71
N THR A 881 4.09 -18.30 27.60
CA THR A 881 2.83 -17.55 27.64
C THR A 881 2.83 -16.59 28.82
N TYR A 882 2.45 -15.35 28.58
CA TYR A 882 2.45 -14.28 29.58
C TYR A 882 1.07 -13.64 29.69
N LYS A 883 0.65 -13.29 30.91
CA LYS A 883 -0.59 -12.53 31.13
C LYS A 883 -0.30 -11.04 30.98
N VAL A 884 -1.09 -10.34 30.17
CA VAL A 884 -1.02 -8.90 29.97
C VAL A 884 -2.29 -8.26 30.51
N VAL A 885 -2.13 -7.28 31.39
CA VAL A 885 -3.23 -6.56 32.01
C VAL A 885 -3.09 -5.08 31.67
N ILE A 886 -4.09 -4.48 31.02
CA ILE A 886 -4.16 -3.04 30.78
C ILE A 886 -5.14 -2.43 31.78
N ASN A 887 -4.73 -1.31 32.39
CA ASN A 887 -5.54 -0.49 33.27
C ASN A 887 -5.75 0.91 32.66
N PHE A 888 -6.96 1.42 32.74
CA PHE A 888 -7.33 2.79 32.38
C PHE A 888 -8.38 3.31 33.37
N GLY A 889 -8.01 4.30 34.19
CA GLY A 889 -8.85 4.70 35.32
C GLY A 889 -9.08 3.52 36.28
N ASP A 890 -10.35 3.18 36.51
CA ASP A 890 -10.80 2.04 37.31
C ASP A 890 -11.05 0.78 36.45
N GLN A 891 -10.92 0.88 35.13
CA GLN A 891 -11.15 -0.21 34.20
C GLN A 891 -9.91 -1.08 34.04
N THR A 892 -10.14 -2.39 33.92
CA THR A 892 -9.10 -3.39 33.72
C THR A 892 -9.54 -4.37 32.65
N SER A 893 -8.65 -4.71 31.72
CA SER A 893 -8.84 -5.77 30.74
C SER A 893 -7.56 -6.58 30.61
N GLU A 894 -7.67 -7.90 30.45
CA GLU A 894 -6.53 -8.82 30.47
C GLU A 894 -6.62 -9.90 29.39
N GLU A 895 -5.45 -10.30 28.88
CA GLU A 895 -5.31 -11.32 27.84
C GLU A 895 -4.01 -12.10 27.98
N MET A 896 -3.93 -13.26 27.33
CA MET A 896 -2.71 -14.07 27.27
C MET A 896 -1.95 -13.83 25.96
N ILE A 897 -0.64 -13.63 26.03
CA ILE A 897 0.24 -13.52 24.86
C ILE A 897 1.27 -14.64 24.81
N THR A 898 1.41 -15.27 23.65
CA THR A 898 2.45 -16.27 23.39
C THR A 898 3.70 -15.60 22.78
N VAL A 899 4.86 -15.83 23.38
CA VAL A 899 6.17 -15.43 22.87
C VAL A 899 6.92 -16.66 22.38
N LYS A 900 7.43 -16.62 21.14
CA LYS A 900 8.23 -17.70 20.52
C LYS A 900 9.61 -17.20 20.09
N SER A 901 10.56 -18.13 20.00
CA SER A 901 11.85 -17.90 19.33
C SER A 901 11.66 -17.66 17.84
N ASP A 902 12.69 -17.10 17.18
CA ASP A 902 12.71 -16.97 15.73
C ASP A 902 12.59 -18.34 15.05
N PRO A 903 11.55 -18.60 14.24
CA PRO A 903 11.27 -19.91 13.66
C PRO A 903 12.27 -20.32 12.57
N ARG A 904 13.17 -19.42 12.14
CA ARG A 904 14.21 -19.73 11.14
C ARG A 904 15.43 -20.41 11.74
N PHE A 905 15.54 -20.49 13.07
CA PHE A 905 16.63 -21.17 13.75
C PHE A 905 16.10 -22.16 14.78
N THR A 906 16.79 -23.28 14.93
CA THR A 906 16.56 -24.22 16.02
C THR A 906 17.42 -23.82 17.22
N ILE A 907 16.80 -23.34 18.30
CA ILE A 907 17.47 -22.92 19.54
C ILE A 907 17.08 -23.88 20.67
N SER A 908 18.06 -24.40 21.41
CA SER A 908 17.81 -25.32 22.52
C SER A 908 17.28 -24.60 23.77
N THR A 909 16.43 -25.28 24.54
CA THR A 909 15.92 -24.77 25.83
C THR A 909 17.07 -24.48 26.82
N SER A 910 18.13 -25.29 26.79
CA SER A 910 19.33 -25.08 27.61
C SER A 910 20.01 -23.76 27.28
N ALA A 911 20.22 -23.44 26.00
CA ALA A 911 20.81 -22.17 25.56
C ALA A 911 19.96 -20.95 25.97
N ILE A 912 18.63 -21.08 25.87
CA ILE A 912 17.69 -20.04 26.31
C ILE A 912 17.82 -19.78 27.81
N ASN A 913 17.82 -20.84 28.63
CA ASN A 913 17.94 -20.71 30.07
C ASN A 913 19.30 -20.12 30.47
N GLU A 914 20.41 -20.62 29.92
CA GLU A 914 21.76 -20.12 30.22
C GLU A 914 21.89 -18.62 29.90
N THR A 915 21.38 -18.18 28.74
CA THR A 915 21.41 -16.76 28.34
C THR A 915 20.53 -15.89 29.23
N TYR A 916 19.37 -16.39 29.63
CA TYR A 916 18.45 -15.69 30.52
C TYR A 916 19.05 -15.53 31.92
N ASP A 917 19.56 -16.61 32.52
CA ASP A 917 20.12 -16.61 33.87
C ASP A 917 21.31 -15.65 33.98
N VAL A 918 22.21 -15.69 33.01
CA VAL A 918 23.33 -14.74 32.93
C VAL A 918 22.86 -13.30 32.73
N SER A 919 21.81 -13.08 31.94
CA SER A 919 21.24 -11.74 31.78
C SER A 919 20.69 -11.20 33.11
N LYS A 920 20.12 -12.07 33.97
CA LYS A 920 19.68 -11.72 35.31
C LYS A 920 20.85 -11.46 36.25
N GLU A 921 21.90 -12.29 36.23
CA GLU A 921 23.12 -12.08 37.01
C GLU A 921 23.77 -10.72 36.68
N ILE A 922 23.98 -10.43 35.41
CA ILE A 922 24.53 -9.15 34.93
C ILE A 922 23.64 -7.97 35.34
N GLN A 923 22.31 -8.17 35.34
CA GLN A 923 21.38 -7.14 35.81
C GLN A 923 21.54 -6.86 37.31
N SER A 924 21.71 -7.89 38.15
CA SER A 924 21.96 -7.75 39.59
C SER A 924 23.28 -7.05 39.87
N LEU A 925 24.37 -7.44 39.18
CA LEU A 925 25.68 -6.78 39.27
C LEU A 925 25.59 -5.28 38.96
N ARG A 926 24.82 -4.94 37.92
CA ARG A 926 24.60 -3.55 37.49
C ARG A 926 23.78 -2.75 38.50
N GLN A 927 22.77 -3.37 39.12
CA GLN A 927 21.95 -2.74 40.15
C GLN A 927 22.79 -2.42 41.38
N ALA A 928 23.59 -3.38 41.87
CA ALA A 928 24.48 -3.16 43.01
C ALA A 928 25.46 -1.99 42.74
N ALA A 929 26.07 -1.95 41.55
CA ALA A 929 26.92 -0.83 41.14
C ALA A 929 26.14 0.50 41.05
N ALA A 930 24.88 0.48 40.59
CA ALA A 930 24.06 1.68 40.49
C ALA A 930 23.69 2.24 41.86
N ASP A 931 23.35 1.38 42.82
CA ASP A 931 23.00 1.77 44.19
C ASP A 931 24.21 2.35 44.93
N ALA A 932 25.39 1.72 44.79
CA ALA A 932 26.64 2.25 45.34
C ALA A 932 26.98 3.64 44.78
N VAL A 933 26.91 3.81 43.45
CA VAL A 933 27.17 5.11 42.81
C VAL A 933 26.10 6.14 43.18
N LYS A 934 24.83 5.74 43.33
CA LYS A 934 23.78 6.64 43.79
C LYS A 934 24.08 7.17 45.20
N GLN A 935 24.50 6.32 46.13
CA GLN A 935 24.87 6.75 47.49
C GLN A 935 26.08 7.70 47.46
N LEU A 936 27.09 7.42 46.62
CA LEU A 936 28.23 8.31 46.41
C LEU A 936 27.79 9.67 45.86
N VAL A 937 26.91 9.71 44.86
CA VAL A 937 26.41 10.98 44.29
C VAL A 937 25.53 11.74 45.27
N GLU A 938 24.68 11.07 46.06
CA GLU A 938 23.91 11.70 47.14
C GLU A 938 24.85 12.36 48.17
N SER A 939 25.88 11.63 48.58
CA SER A 939 26.92 12.13 49.50
C SER A 939 27.70 13.31 48.91
N LYS A 940 28.04 13.24 47.61
CA LYS A 940 28.68 14.33 46.87
C LYS A 940 27.81 15.59 46.86
N ASN A 941 26.52 15.45 46.59
CA ASN A 941 25.58 16.57 46.55
C ASN A 941 25.47 17.21 47.94
N ILE A 942 25.35 16.39 49.01
CA ILE A 942 25.33 16.87 50.39
C ILE A 942 26.60 17.68 50.71
N ALA A 943 27.79 17.11 50.45
CA ALA A 943 29.05 17.81 50.71
C ALA A 943 29.21 19.09 49.88
N THR A 944 28.77 19.08 48.62
CA THR A 944 28.81 20.26 47.73
C THR A 944 27.88 21.36 48.24
N ASP A 945 26.67 21.02 48.65
CA ASP A 945 25.69 21.97 49.17
C ASP A 945 26.12 22.53 50.53
N TYR A 946 26.73 21.71 51.38
CA TYR A 946 27.38 22.17 52.61
C TYR A 946 28.47 23.20 52.34
N SER A 947 29.40 22.88 51.43
CA SER A 947 30.47 23.80 51.05
C SER A 947 29.92 25.15 50.59
N LYS A 948 28.82 25.14 49.81
CA LYS A 948 28.14 26.37 49.36
C LYS A 948 27.43 27.11 50.49
N LYS A 949 26.72 26.41 51.40
CA LYS A 949 26.00 27.02 52.53
C LYS A 949 26.97 27.65 53.53
N LEU A 950 28.02 26.94 53.93
CA LEU A 950 29.04 27.44 54.85
C LEU A 950 29.79 28.63 54.25
N ALA A 951 30.10 28.60 52.95
CA ALA A 951 30.71 29.73 52.26
C ALA A 951 29.81 30.97 52.18
N LYS A 952 28.48 30.81 52.21
CA LYS A 952 27.51 31.90 52.28
C LYS A 952 27.29 32.43 53.69
N LEU A 953 27.41 31.56 54.71
CA LEU A 953 27.28 31.93 56.12
C LEU A 953 28.47 32.78 56.57
N ASP A 954 29.69 32.20 56.54
CA ASP A 954 30.93 32.93 56.80
C ASP A 954 32.13 32.12 56.25
N LYS A 955 32.69 32.61 55.14
CA LYS A 955 33.79 31.93 54.43
C LYS A 955 35.11 31.91 55.23
N LYS A 956 35.34 32.86 56.14
CA LYS A 956 36.56 32.90 56.98
C LYS A 956 36.42 31.97 58.18
N GLN A 957 35.27 32.00 58.86
CA GLN A 957 35.01 31.15 60.03
C GLN A 957 35.00 29.66 59.67
N TYR A 958 34.34 29.29 58.57
CA TYR A 958 34.18 27.88 58.17
C TYR A 958 35.19 27.39 57.13
N LYS A 959 36.36 28.03 57.05
CA LYS A 959 37.37 27.76 56.00
C LYS A 959 37.80 26.28 55.96
N GLU A 960 38.04 25.67 57.12
CA GLU A 960 38.50 24.28 57.22
C GLU A 960 37.40 23.29 56.82
N GLN A 961 36.15 23.55 57.19
CA GLN A 961 35.00 22.71 56.83
C GLN A 961 34.69 22.81 55.33
N ILE A 962 34.76 24.01 54.74
CA ILE A 962 34.64 24.21 53.29
C ILE A 962 35.72 23.42 52.54
N LYS A 963 36.95 23.41 53.05
CA LYS A 963 38.07 22.64 52.48
C LYS A 963 37.82 21.13 52.60
N ALA A 964 37.44 20.65 53.78
CA ALA A 964 37.08 19.26 54.01
C ALA A 964 35.96 18.79 53.06
N SER A 965 34.91 19.61 52.84
CA SER A 965 33.84 19.32 51.88
C SER A 965 34.34 19.22 50.44
N LYS A 966 35.27 20.09 50.01
CA LYS A 966 35.84 20.02 48.66
C LYS A 966 36.73 18.79 48.49
N ASP A 967 37.47 18.42 49.53
CA ASP A 967 38.37 17.27 49.47
C ASP A 967 37.61 15.95 49.51
N ILE A 968 36.56 15.81 50.33
CA ILE A 968 35.70 14.61 50.30
C ILE A 968 34.99 14.48 48.95
N VAL A 969 34.56 15.58 48.32
CA VAL A 969 33.99 15.57 46.96
C VAL A 969 34.98 15.02 45.93
N LYS A 970 36.26 15.44 45.96
CA LYS A 970 37.29 14.88 45.06
C LYS A 970 37.50 13.39 45.30
N LYS A 971 37.47 12.93 46.56
CA LYS A 971 37.61 11.52 46.90
C LYS A 971 36.41 10.71 46.40
N ILE A 972 35.19 11.20 46.59
CA ILE A 972 33.98 10.61 46.01
C ILE A 972 34.11 10.51 44.49
N ASP A 973 34.60 11.54 43.80
CA ASP A 973 34.81 11.51 42.35
C ASP A 973 35.83 10.44 41.92
N LYS A 974 36.88 10.19 42.73
CA LYS A 974 37.81 9.08 42.49
C LYS A 974 37.14 7.71 42.63
N VAL A 975 36.30 7.52 43.65
CA VAL A 975 35.57 6.24 43.84
C VAL A 975 34.54 6.06 42.71
N ILE A 976 33.80 7.10 42.34
CA ILE A 976 32.86 7.09 41.21
C ILE A 976 33.59 6.77 39.88
N ALA A 977 34.84 7.21 39.70
CA ALA A 977 35.62 6.92 38.51
C ALA A 977 35.96 5.42 38.36
N ILE A 978 36.02 4.64 39.45
CA ILE A 978 36.19 3.17 39.36
C ILE A 978 35.02 2.55 38.58
N TYR A 979 33.80 3.06 38.79
CA TYR A 979 32.61 2.54 38.15
C TYR A 979 32.42 2.99 36.72
N LEU A 980 32.71 4.27 36.44
CA LEU A 980 32.27 4.96 35.24
C LEU A 980 33.43 5.55 34.41
N GLY A 981 34.66 5.40 34.88
CA GLY A 981 35.85 6.08 34.37
C GLY A 981 35.90 7.55 34.77
N LYS A 982 37.05 8.21 34.57
CA LYS A 982 37.17 9.67 34.74
C LYS A 982 36.28 10.43 33.76
N GLU A 983 35.86 11.63 34.17
CA GLU A 983 35.09 12.51 33.30
C GLU A 983 36.01 13.09 32.21
N ASP A 984 35.66 12.85 30.95
CA ASP A 984 36.38 13.38 29.81
C ASP A 984 35.78 14.74 29.41
N LYS A 985 36.57 15.81 29.55
CA LYS A 985 36.15 17.17 29.26
C LYS A 985 36.42 17.60 27.81
N ARG A 986 37.05 16.74 27.01
CA ARG A 986 37.33 17.03 25.60
C ARG A 986 36.01 17.08 24.81
N GLN A 987 35.97 17.94 23.81
CA GLN A 987 34.82 18.07 22.91
C GLN A 987 34.84 16.95 21.84
N GLY A 988 33.69 16.35 21.54
CA GLY A 988 33.53 15.32 20.49
C GLY A 988 33.17 13.92 21.01
N ILE A 989 33.13 12.92 20.12
CA ILE A 989 32.90 11.51 20.49
C ILE A 989 34.22 10.93 21.01
N THR A 990 34.42 10.94 22.32
CA THR A 990 35.60 10.35 22.94
C THR A 990 35.27 8.99 23.55
N ARG A 991 36.27 8.10 23.56
CA ARG A 991 36.22 6.85 24.33
C ARG A 991 37.06 7.03 25.58
N ASN A 992 36.51 6.65 26.72
CA ASN A 992 37.31 6.57 27.94
C ASN A 992 38.28 5.38 27.80
N PRO A 993 39.62 5.60 27.89
CA PRO A 993 40.60 4.53 27.80
C PRO A 993 40.63 3.63 29.05
N GLU A 994 40.04 4.07 30.16
CA GLU A 994 40.04 3.33 31.42
C GLU A 994 39.04 2.17 31.41
N VAL A 995 39.53 0.95 31.63
CA VAL A 995 38.68 -0.24 31.81
C VAL A 995 38.01 -0.20 33.17
N ASN A 996 36.81 0.39 33.22
CA ASN A 996 35.99 0.53 34.41
C ASN A 996 34.95 -0.59 34.56
N VAL A 997 34.31 -0.64 35.74
CA VAL A 997 33.27 -1.65 36.07
C VAL A 997 32.13 -1.66 35.04
N ASN A 998 31.61 -0.48 34.67
CA ASN A 998 30.49 -0.37 33.74
C ASN A 998 30.86 -0.84 32.33
N GLN A 999 32.12 -0.65 31.89
CA GLN A 999 32.61 -1.22 30.63
C GLN A 999 32.62 -2.75 30.65
N ARG A 1000 33.08 -3.36 31.76
CA ARG A 1000 33.09 -4.83 31.91
C ARG A 1000 31.69 -5.42 31.93
N ILE A 1001 30.76 -4.82 32.69
CA ILE A 1001 29.33 -5.19 32.69
C ILE A 1001 28.74 -5.08 31.28
N ARG A 1002 29.03 -3.97 30.57
CA ARG A 1002 28.55 -3.78 29.20
C ARG A 1002 29.08 -4.83 28.23
N ASN A 1003 30.36 -5.17 28.32
CA ASN A 1003 30.98 -6.18 27.45
C ASN A 1003 30.38 -7.56 27.71
N ALA A 1004 30.28 -7.97 28.98
CA ALA A 1004 29.62 -9.22 29.36
C ALA A 1004 28.17 -9.27 28.84
N SER A 1005 27.41 -8.18 29.05
CA SER A 1005 26.02 -8.09 28.59
C SER A 1005 25.88 -8.17 27.08
N PHE A 1006 26.79 -7.55 26.33
CA PHE A 1006 26.75 -7.52 24.87
C PHE A 1006 27.05 -8.91 24.28
N TYR A 1007 28.10 -9.56 24.77
CA TYR A 1007 28.49 -10.88 24.28
C TYR A 1007 27.45 -11.94 24.66
N ALA A 1008 27.05 -12.01 25.93
CA ALA A 1008 26.02 -12.97 26.38
C ALA A 1008 24.70 -12.80 25.62
N GLY A 1009 24.26 -11.56 25.40
CA GLY A 1009 23.03 -11.28 24.65
C GLY A 1009 23.09 -11.52 23.14
N SER A 1010 24.27 -11.85 22.58
CA SER A 1010 24.48 -12.04 21.14
C SER A 1010 24.57 -13.51 20.71
N ARG A 1011 24.52 -14.47 21.66
CA ARG A 1011 24.72 -15.89 21.40
C ARG A 1011 23.39 -16.67 21.38
N PRO A 1012 22.86 -17.03 20.21
CA PRO A 1012 21.61 -17.79 20.13
C PRO A 1012 21.76 -19.25 20.56
N TYR A 1013 22.98 -19.81 20.56
CA TYR A 1013 23.24 -21.25 20.80
C TYR A 1013 23.90 -21.55 22.16
N GLY A 1014 23.83 -20.63 23.12
CA GLY A 1014 24.41 -20.79 24.46
C GLY A 1014 25.77 -20.12 24.61
N LEU A 1015 26.31 -20.15 25.83
CA LEU A 1015 27.52 -19.42 26.19
C LEU A 1015 28.78 -20.25 25.97
N THR A 1016 29.83 -19.59 25.49
CA THR A 1016 31.17 -20.18 25.39
C THR A 1016 32.04 -19.76 26.57
N THR A 1017 33.27 -20.28 26.63
CA THR A 1017 34.30 -19.85 27.59
C THR A 1017 34.54 -18.33 27.55
N THR A 1018 34.35 -17.69 26.38
CA THR A 1018 34.50 -16.23 26.22
C THR A 1018 33.50 -15.48 27.07
N GLU A 1019 32.20 -15.79 26.92
CA GLU A 1019 31.14 -15.13 27.69
C GLU A 1019 31.32 -15.38 29.19
N LYS A 1020 31.59 -16.63 29.59
CA LYS A 1020 31.84 -17.02 30.99
C LYS A 1020 32.99 -16.22 31.62
N THR A 1021 34.08 -16.03 30.88
CA THR A 1021 35.23 -15.22 31.31
C THR A 1021 34.86 -13.74 31.47
N LEU A 1022 34.12 -13.17 30.51
CA LEU A 1022 33.69 -11.75 30.58
C LEU A 1022 32.74 -11.49 31.75
N ILE A 1023 31.85 -12.44 32.05
CA ILE A 1023 30.95 -12.36 33.21
C ILE A 1023 31.75 -12.39 34.51
N LYS A 1024 32.70 -13.32 34.63
CA LYS A 1024 33.62 -13.38 35.78
C LYS A 1024 34.37 -12.06 35.97
N HIS A 1025 34.93 -11.50 34.89
CA HIS A 1025 35.59 -10.20 34.92
C HIS A 1025 34.69 -9.06 35.40
N ALA A 1026 33.40 -9.09 35.04
CA ALA A 1026 32.43 -8.11 35.51
C ALA A 1026 32.09 -8.32 36.99
N LYS A 1027 31.89 -9.57 37.41
CA LYS A 1027 31.61 -9.93 38.81
C LYS A 1027 32.76 -9.51 39.73
N ASP A 1028 33.99 -9.89 39.40
CA ASP A 1028 35.20 -9.57 40.18
C ASP A 1028 35.38 -8.05 40.31
N ALA A 1029 35.19 -7.31 39.21
CA ALA A 1029 35.34 -5.85 39.20
C ALA A 1029 34.24 -5.13 40.01
N VAL A 1030 32.99 -5.63 39.98
CA VAL A 1030 31.92 -5.08 40.82
C VAL A 1030 32.25 -5.32 42.29
N LYS A 1031 32.68 -6.54 42.65
CA LYS A 1031 33.06 -6.87 44.03
C LYS A 1031 34.13 -5.92 44.56
N GLU A 1032 35.24 -5.79 43.85
CA GLU A 1032 36.36 -4.92 44.24
C GLU A 1032 35.92 -3.44 44.39
N ALA A 1033 35.07 -2.96 43.48
CA ALA A 1033 34.58 -1.59 43.55
C ALA A 1033 33.63 -1.35 44.74
N LEU A 1034 32.78 -2.32 45.08
CA LEU A 1034 31.92 -2.25 46.25
C LEU A 1034 32.73 -2.27 47.55
N ASP A 1035 33.78 -3.11 47.63
CA ASP A 1035 34.69 -3.14 48.78
C ASP A 1035 35.38 -1.79 48.98
N LYS A 1036 35.89 -1.17 47.90
CA LYS A 1036 36.46 0.18 47.93
C LYS A 1036 35.43 1.24 48.32
N THR A 1037 34.18 1.10 47.90
CA THR A 1037 33.10 2.02 48.26
C THR A 1037 32.74 1.90 49.74
N ASN A 1038 32.61 0.67 50.26
CA ASN A 1038 32.35 0.41 51.68
C ASN A 1038 33.50 0.94 52.55
N THR A 1039 34.75 0.71 52.14
CA THR A 1039 35.95 1.23 52.81
C THR A 1039 35.93 2.75 52.86
N PHE A 1040 35.68 3.41 51.72
CA PHE A 1040 35.53 4.88 51.67
C PHE A 1040 34.46 5.38 52.65
N PHE A 1041 33.29 4.74 52.69
CA PHE A 1041 32.22 5.18 53.59
C PHE A 1041 32.56 4.96 55.07
N ASN A 1042 33.31 3.90 55.40
CA ASN A 1042 33.69 3.59 56.77
C ASN A 1042 34.86 4.43 57.27
N GLU A 1043 35.89 4.61 56.46
CA GLU A 1043 37.16 5.21 56.89
C GLU A 1043 37.26 6.71 56.55
N GLU A 1044 36.54 7.19 55.53
CA GLU A 1044 36.69 8.56 55.04
C GLU A 1044 35.42 9.41 55.18
N TRP A 1045 34.24 8.83 54.89
CA TRP A 1045 32.98 9.56 55.00
C TRP A 1045 32.51 9.72 56.45
N LYS A 1046 32.60 8.67 57.28
CA LYS A 1046 32.21 8.72 58.70
C LYS A 1046 32.94 9.82 59.49
N PRO A 1047 34.28 9.98 59.40
CA PRO A 1047 34.96 11.09 60.05
C PRO A 1047 34.50 12.46 59.53
N TYR A 1048 34.32 12.60 58.21
CA TYR A 1048 33.80 13.83 57.62
C TYR A 1048 32.39 14.17 58.12
N GLN A 1049 31.52 13.17 58.25
CA GLN A 1049 30.17 13.32 58.79
C GLN A 1049 30.20 13.81 60.24
N ALA A 1050 30.99 13.18 61.12
CA ALA A 1050 31.13 13.58 62.52
C ALA A 1050 31.56 15.05 62.67
N THR A 1051 32.57 15.48 61.91
CA THR A 1051 33.04 16.89 61.92
C THR A 1051 31.97 17.89 61.47
N MET A 1052 31.04 17.48 60.61
CA MET A 1052 29.98 18.37 60.11
C MET A 1052 28.73 18.38 61.01
N GLU A 1053 28.46 17.31 61.74
CA GLU A 1053 27.35 17.21 62.69
C GLU A 1053 27.56 18.11 63.93
N GLU A 1054 28.81 18.39 64.30
CA GLU A 1054 29.18 19.37 65.34
C GLU A 1054 28.71 20.81 65.04
N LEU A 1055 28.33 21.11 63.79
CA LEU A 1055 27.83 22.43 63.36
C LEU A 1055 26.30 22.60 63.46
N ASN A 1056 25.60 21.67 64.13
CA ASN A 1056 24.17 21.72 64.45
C ASN A 1056 23.22 21.79 63.24
N THR A 1057 23.62 21.19 62.11
CA THR A 1057 22.74 20.91 60.97
C THR A 1057 22.84 19.43 60.63
N ASN A 1058 21.73 18.67 60.60
CA ASN A 1058 21.75 17.24 60.25
C ASN A 1058 21.04 16.92 58.92
N PRO A 1059 21.71 17.05 57.77
CA PRO A 1059 21.20 16.66 56.46
C PRO A 1059 21.82 15.35 55.95
N PHE A 1060 22.54 14.61 56.80
CA PHE A 1060 23.18 13.36 56.40
C PHE A 1060 22.15 12.23 56.33
N LYS A 1061 22.30 11.36 55.34
CA LYS A 1061 21.45 10.18 55.18
C LYS A 1061 22.15 8.95 55.72
N GLU A 1062 21.35 7.97 56.14
CA GLU A 1062 21.85 6.66 56.51
C GLU A 1062 22.63 6.01 55.36
N ILE A 1063 23.83 5.51 55.67
CA ILE A 1063 24.75 4.89 54.72
C ILE A 1063 24.57 3.38 54.76
N LYS A 1064 24.40 2.77 53.58
CA LYS A 1064 24.31 1.33 53.42
C LYS A 1064 25.64 0.75 52.96
N SER A 1065 25.97 -0.43 53.48
CA SER A 1065 27.05 -1.27 52.96
C SER A 1065 26.52 -2.15 51.84
N PHE A 1066 27.30 -2.31 50.78
CA PHE A 1066 26.91 -3.08 49.61
C PHE A 1066 27.69 -4.39 49.51
N LYS A 1067 27.01 -5.47 49.11
CA LYS A 1067 27.62 -6.77 48.80
C LYS A 1067 26.91 -7.40 47.60
N ILE A 1068 27.60 -8.31 46.91
CA ILE A 1068 27.01 -9.19 45.90
C ILE A 1068 27.21 -10.63 46.34
N ASP A 1069 26.27 -11.50 45.97
CA ASP A 1069 26.29 -12.92 46.32
C ASP A 1069 27.31 -13.75 45.53
#